data_AF-A0AA36MWT7-F1
#
_entry.id   AF-A0AA36MWT7-F1
#
_cell.length_a   1.000
_cell.length_b   1.000
_cell.length_c   1.000
_cell.angle_alpha   90.00
_cell.angle_beta   90.00
_cell.angle_gamma   90.00
#
_symmetry.space_group_name_H-M   'P 1'
#
loop_
_entity.id
_entity.type
_entity.pdbx_description
1 polymer ?
#
loop_
_entity_poly.entity_id
_entity_poly.type
_entity_poly.pdbx_seq_one_letter_code
_entity_poly.pdbx_strand_id
1 'polypeptide(L)'
;MLPLLLSLLPVADSGSCSAGTAYLQLQGNVQRAVQLRAGEFEPVDGAVGRACRGATSTDNRPSYFSAIHGVSSLEACKTECLSVDTCKGIEYSTGRCEVWTRPEGIQASRALEGYSCYRLVDESSSTTTTTPFPAGAFEAVNGGIDQACRGGNRGDNKASHYTVLSMPNLVECQAECYSRADCKGVEYSNSRCEIWTRAEGIEASLTLSGYQCWRKTGGCSAVTSELGATDALCSEACSYLAPGQWPCGEGGPCFCGATTTATTRVTTTTTTAGTTTAASTTTAGTTSTATTTTTTTSTTTTTTTTTTTTTTTTTTTAATTSVGSTLPPSSLVEQTVQALQNSNSAGVFQYDTGNGWLESDIYTWPDMIEAVRVMATSGVGQLKLWLGDSNHIYGLVNVAAFLAQCMQETIQYNACDENNWSDNNVVAEAGGSTYSSTSSCGQLHQSYQDYGCSAEEDALAGGRMACEVDLNMEMRAFTQAGWYGAPAKLFCAPKSKVPKAPRWDYSSPWCPQEGGWGYEAPFADDVDLDTYFDYVNSGGGCKDYQGIKTGGWKFDGSGCVDGACPGADAPLFGQPEGRTDVEGCCWWGRGVIQTTGTCNFGKLNFFMGKRAADENRAAIYPSIDFCKNPNSICDPSSPPELKWVAGMFYWLNAVQPYNSGGWNYKTELKKWVDGGMKMSDTSFINGASGIVNRGCHNPPNCGTGELHAGPARATNFQKVLKAMGLI
;
A
#
# COMPACT_ATOMS: atom_id res chain seq x y z
N MET A 1 -24.65 2.49 -7.42
CA MET A 1 -23.25 2.98 -7.43
C MET A 1 -22.33 1.78 -7.60
N LEU A 2 -21.67 1.66 -8.76
CA LEU A 2 -21.13 0.43 -9.39
C LEU A 2 -22.24 -0.53 -9.87
N PRO A 3 -22.28 -0.79 -11.19
CA PRO A 3 -21.97 -2.15 -11.60
C PRO A 3 -21.04 -2.14 -12.79
N LEU A 4 -20.00 -2.99 -12.76
CA LEU A 4 -19.71 -3.77 -13.95
C LEU A 4 -18.93 -5.05 -13.67
N LEU A 5 -19.42 -6.14 -14.26
CA LEU A 5 -18.74 -7.41 -14.33
C LEU A 5 -18.92 -8.07 -15.69
N LEU A 6 -17.89 -8.85 -15.99
CA LEU A 6 -17.85 -10.05 -16.81
C LEU A 6 -18.50 -9.97 -18.20
N SER A 7 -17.61 -9.94 -19.19
CA SER A 7 -17.85 -10.22 -20.59
C SER A 7 -18.65 -11.51 -20.79
N LEU A 8 -19.94 -11.37 -21.09
CA LEU A 8 -20.71 -12.39 -21.83
C LEU A 8 -20.38 -12.22 -23.32
N LEU A 9 -19.56 -13.13 -23.86
CA LEU A 9 -19.51 -13.33 -25.31
C LEU A 9 -20.71 -14.20 -25.72
N PRO A 10 -21.46 -13.86 -26.78
CA PRO A 10 -22.57 -14.67 -27.23
C PRO A 10 -22.07 -15.92 -27.97
N VAL A 11 -22.66 -17.06 -27.63
CA VAL A 11 -22.62 -18.29 -28.41
C VAL A 11 -23.27 -18.03 -29.77
N ALA A 12 -22.49 -18.14 -30.84
CA ALA A 12 -23.00 -18.29 -32.20
C ALA A 12 -22.75 -19.73 -32.66
N ASP A 13 -23.83 -20.38 -33.04
CA ASP A 13 -23.92 -21.80 -33.38
C ASP A 13 -23.46 -22.08 -34.82
N SER A 14 -22.92 -23.30 -35.01
CA SER A 14 -22.74 -24.06 -36.25
C SER A 14 -21.81 -23.54 -37.37
N GLY A 15 -20.67 -24.21 -37.54
CA GLY A 15 -19.81 -24.07 -38.74
C GLY A 15 -18.58 -24.99 -38.72
N SER A 16 -18.77 -26.24 -39.16
CA SER A 16 -17.71 -27.23 -39.43
C SER A 16 -16.59 -26.69 -40.33
N CYS A 17 -15.31 -26.91 -39.97
CA CYS A 17 -14.33 -27.63 -40.81
C CYS A 17 -12.89 -27.62 -40.23
N SER A 18 -12.37 -28.83 -40.01
CA SER A 18 -11.07 -29.36 -40.44
C SER A 18 -9.75 -28.73 -39.98
N ALA A 19 -8.94 -29.58 -39.37
CA ALA A 19 -7.50 -29.42 -39.14
C ALA A 19 -6.72 -29.10 -40.43
N GLY A 20 -5.74 -28.20 -40.30
CA GLY A 20 -4.79 -27.86 -41.37
C GLY A 20 -3.52 -27.23 -40.80
N THR A 21 -2.46 -28.03 -40.74
CA THR A 21 -1.06 -27.64 -40.56
C THR A 21 -0.62 -26.53 -41.53
N ALA A 22 0.10 -25.52 -41.04
CA ALA A 22 0.97 -24.68 -41.88
C ALA A 22 2.22 -24.21 -41.11
N TYR A 23 3.33 -24.23 -41.84
CA TYR A 23 4.74 -24.23 -41.45
C TYR A 23 5.32 -22.81 -41.28
N LEU A 24 6.31 -22.68 -40.38
CA LEU A 24 7.56 -21.88 -40.44
C LEU A 24 7.74 -20.80 -41.53
N GLN A 25 8.10 -19.57 -41.12
CA GLN A 25 9.45 -18.97 -41.23
C GLN A 25 9.41 -17.44 -41.00
N LEU A 26 10.33 -16.91 -40.19
CA LEU A 26 11.32 -15.91 -40.62
C LEU A 26 12.34 -15.61 -39.49
N GLN A 27 13.61 -15.70 -39.87
CA GLN A 27 14.84 -15.35 -39.14
C GLN A 27 14.89 -13.81 -38.96
N GLY A 28 15.48 -13.18 -37.95
CA GLY A 28 16.80 -13.35 -37.33
C GLY A 28 17.47 -11.97 -37.32
N ASN A 29 17.64 -11.35 -36.14
CA ASN A 29 18.53 -10.21 -35.93
C ASN A 29 19.12 -10.31 -34.52
N VAL A 30 20.35 -10.82 -34.46
CA VAL A 30 21.16 -10.88 -33.24
C VAL A 30 21.81 -9.51 -33.05
N GLN A 31 21.28 -8.69 -32.15
CA GLN A 31 22.10 -7.68 -31.51
C GLN A 31 22.78 -8.31 -30.31
N ARG A 32 24.12 -8.24 -30.28
CA ARG A 32 24.94 -8.64 -29.13
C ARG A 32 24.43 -7.90 -27.90
N ALA A 33 23.79 -8.63 -26.99
CA ALA A 33 23.63 -8.17 -25.62
C ALA A 33 25.04 -7.96 -25.05
N VAL A 34 25.39 -6.72 -24.70
CA VAL A 34 26.49 -6.48 -23.77
C VAL A 34 26.03 -7.12 -22.48
N GLN A 35 26.67 -8.22 -22.11
CA GLN A 35 26.35 -8.94 -20.89
C GLN A 35 26.82 -8.08 -19.72
N LEU A 36 25.93 -7.22 -19.20
CA LEU A 36 26.18 -6.47 -17.98
C LEU A 36 26.48 -7.50 -16.88
N ARG A 37 27.56 -7.26 -16.11
CA ARG A 37 27.82 -8.13 -14.96
C ARG A 37 26.73 -7.93 -13.92
N ALA A 38 26.33 -9.01 -13.25
CA ALA A 38 25.51 -8.92 -12.06
C ALA A 38 26.39 -8.45 -10.90
N GLY A 39 25.95 -7.42 -10.18
CA GLY A 39 26.62 -6.95 -8.98
C GLY A 39 25.74 -5.96 -8.24
N GLU A 40 25.77 -6.03 -6.91
CA GLU A 40 24.98 -5.19 -6.02
C GLU A 40 25.83 -4.00 -5.54
N PHE A 41 25.19 -2.87 -5.21
CA PHE A 41 25.89 -1.67 -4.77
C PHE A 41 25.59 -1.36 -3.31
N GLU A 42 26.61 -1.43 -2.46
CA GLU A 42 26.49 -1.06 -1.06
C GLU A 42 26.76 0.43 -0.84
N PRO A 43 25.94 1.13 -0.03
CA PRO A 43 26.17 2.52 0.32
C PRO A 43 27.42 2.69 1.18
N VAL A 44 28.32 3.59 0.81
CA VAL A 44 29.49 3.93 1.65
C VAL A 44 29.11 5.07 2.57
N ASP A 45 29.15 4.84 3.89
CA ASP A 45 28.80 5.80 4.95
C ASP A 45 27.42 6.47 4.76
N GLY A 46 26.40 5.67 4.43
CA GLY A 46 25.02 6.13 4.21
C GLY A 46 24.71 6.65 2.80
N ALA A 47 25.68 6.55 1.89
CA ALA A 47 25.65 6.96 0.49
C ALA A 47 25.38 8.45 0.24
N VAL A 48 24.25 8.99 0.65
CA VAL A 48 23.81 10.36 0.34
C VAL A 48 24.66 11.39 1.08
N GLY A 49 25.09 12.42 0.36
CA GLY A 49 25.99 13.44 0.90
C GLY A 49 27.41 12.93 1.12
N ARG A 50 27.85 11.92 0.35
CA ARG A 50 29.19 11.30 0.47
C ARG A 50 29.89 11.29 -0.88
N ALA A 51 31.15 11.74 -0.88
CA ALA A 51 32.07 11.63 -2.00
C ALA A 51 33.07 10.48 -1.73
N CYS A 52 33.28 9.59 -2.69
CA CYS A 52 34.11 8.39 -2.57
C CYS A 52 35.59 8.71 -2.46
N ARG A 53 36.31 7.93 -1.66
CA ARG A 53 37.76 8.10 -1.44
C ARG A 53 38.48 6.75 -1.44
N GLY A 54 39.79 6.80 -1.70
CA GLY A 54 40.71 5.68 -1.60
C GLY A 54 40.93 5.27 -0.14
N ALA A 55 42.17 5.16 0.30
CA ALA A 55 42.51 4.61 1.61
C ALA A 55 42.08 5.48 2.81
N THR A 56 41.94 6.80 2.61
CA THR A 56 41.55 7.76 3.67
C THR A 56 40.57 8.79 3.12
N SER A 57 39.87 9.54 3.99
CA SER A 57 38.89 10.56 3.58
C SER A 57 39.47 11.72 2.75
N THR A 58 40.80 11.84 2.68
CA THR A 58 41.52 12.85 1.85
C THR A 58 42.15 12.26 0.58
N ASP A 59 42.10 10.94 0.40
CA ASP A 59 42.71 10.24 -0.72
C ASP A 59 41.78 10.26 -1.96
N ASN A 60 41.97 11.27 -2.83
CA ASN A 60 41.13 11.52 -4.00
C ASN A 60 41.94 11.66 -5.29
N ARG A 61 42.73 10.65 -5.65
CA ARG A 61 43.56 10.71 -6.86
C ARG A 61 42.71 10.47 -8.12
N PRO A 62 42.81 11.32 -9.16
CA PRO A 62 42.05 11.11 -10.41
C PRO A 62 42.34 9.79 -11.12
N SER A 63 43.46 9.12 -10.81
CA SER A 63 43.81 7.81 -11.36
C SER A 63 42.95 6.66 -10.82
N TYR A 64 42.10 6.89 -9.82
CA TYR A 64 41.29 5.84 -9.18
C TYR A 64 39.95 5.59 -9.85
N PHE A 65 39.51 6.50 -10.71
CA PHE A 65 38.20 6.47 -11.32
C PHE A 65 38.20 7.08 -12.72
N SER A 66 37.21 6.70 -13.52
CA SER A 66 36.90 7.34 -14.79
C SER A 66 35.67 8.24 -14.62
N ALA A 67 35.80 9.53 -14.92
CA ALA A 67 34.69 10.47 -14.84
C ALA A 67 33.88 10.51 -16.15
N ILE A 68 32.58 10.28 -16.05
CA ILE A 68 31.59 10.34 -17.13
C ILE A 68 30.66 11.53 -16.85
N HIS A 69 30.42 12.36 -17.86
CA HIS A 69 29.56 13.54 -17.76
C HIS A 69 28.25 13.31 -18.54
N GLY A 70 27.17 13.96 -18.11
CA GLY A 70 25.85 13.84 -18.74
C GLY A 70 25.05 12.60 -18.33
N VAL A 71 25.47 11.90 -17.26
CA VAL A 71 24.77 10.72 -16.75
C VAL A 71 23.46 11.14 -16.08
N SER A 72 22.35 10.58 -16.53
CA SER A 72 20.99 11.03 -16.21
C SER A 72 20.53 10.69 -14.79
N SER A 73 21.16 9.72 -14.12
CA SER A 73 20.79 9.29 -12.78
C SER A 73 21.90 8.50 -12.07
N LEU A 74 21.75 8.30 -10.76
CA LEU A 74 22.58 7.39 -9.98
C LEU A 74 22.56 5.96 -10.54
N GLU A 75 21.39 5.48 -10.98
CA GLU A 75 21.24 4.14 -11.55
C GLU A 75 21.91 3.99 -12.92
N ALA A 76 21.89 5.06 -13.73
CA ALA A 76 22.70 5.08 -14.95
C ALA A 76 24.20 5.01 -14.61
N CYS A 77 24.66 5.70 -13.56
CA CYS A 77 26.04 5.60 -13.10
C CYS A 77 26.41 4.18 -12.63
N LYS A 78 25.51 3.50 -11.90
CA LYS A 78 25.66 2.09 -11.51
C LYS A 78 25.75 1.19 -12.73
N THR A 79 24.91 1.42 -13.73
CA THR A 79 24.91 0.67 -14.99
C THR A 79 26.22 0.83 -15.76
N GLU A 80 26.78 2.04 -15.80
CA GLU A 80 28.12 2.28 -16.37
C GLU A 80 29.22 1.53 -15.59
N CYS A 81 29.11 1.42 -14.27
CA CYS A 81 30.03 0.58 -13.51
C CYS A 81 29.82 -0.93 -13.79
N LEU A 82 28.60 -1.40 -14.02
CA LEU A 82 28.33 -2.79 -14.38
C LEU A 82 28.75 -3.15 -15.82
N SER A 83 28.97 -2.15 -16.68
CA SER A 83 29.53 -2.35 -18.03
C SER A 83 31.07 -2.41 -18.05
N VAL A 84 31.72 -2.08 -16.92
CA VAL A 84 33.19 -2.05 -16.77
C VAL A 84 33.63 -3.15 -15.80
N ASP A 85 34.26 -4.21 -16.31
CA ASP A 85 34.71 -5.38 -15.51
C ASP A 85 35.65 -5.04 -14.34
N THR A 86 36.38 -3.92 -14.44
CA THR A 86 37.31 -3.47 -13.40
C THR A 86 36.66 -2.55 -12.36
N CYS A 87 35.39 -2.16 -12.54
CA CYS A 87 34.78 -1.23 -11.61
C CYS A 87 34.55 -1.87 -10.24
N LYS A 88 34.81 -1.10 -9.19
CA LYS A 88 34.70 -1.42 -7.77
C LYS A 88 33.68 -0.56 -7.04
N GLY A 89 33.00 0.35 -7.74
CA GLY A 89 31.96 1.22 -7.20
C GLY A 89 31.81 2.53 -7.96
N ILE A 90 30.95 3.41 -7.47
CA ILE A 90 30.62 4.69 -8.11
C ILE A 90 30.57 5.85 -7.12
N GLU A 91 30.98 7.03 -7.59
CA GLU A 91 30.58 8.31 -7.03
C GLU A 91 29.62 8.99 -8.01
N TYR A 92 28.44 9.42 -7.55
CA TYR A 92 27.47 10.11 -8.39
C TYR A 92 27.20 11.52 -7.86
N SER A 93 27.11 12.48 -8.76
CA SER A 93 26.57 13.81 -8.52
C SER A 93 25.72 14.20 -9.73
N THR A 94 24.84 15.19 -9.61
CA THR A 94 23.93 15.58 -10.70
C THR A 94 24.70 15.82 -12.02
N GLY A 95 24.49 14.95 -13.00
CA GLY A 95 25.12 15.02 -14.32
C GLY A 95 26.58 14.55 -14.39
N ARG A 96 27.15 13.95 -13.34
CA ARG A 96 28.52 13.43 -13.32
C ARG A 96 28.64 12.13 -12.51
N CYS A 97 29.24 11.12 -13.13
CA CYS A 97 29.50 9.81 -12.55
C CYS A 97 31.01 9.55 -12.52
N GLU A 98 31.56 9.12 -11.40
CA GLU A 98 32.90 8.56 -11.34
C GLU A 98 32.80 7.05 -11.16
N VAL A 99 33.28 6.30 -12.15
CA VAL A 99 33.36 4.83 -12.10
C VAL A 99 34.71 4.46 -11.49
N TRP A 100 34.71 3.98 -10.25
CA TRP A 100 35.92 3.66 -9.49
C TRP A 100 36.51 2.32 -9.94
N THR A 101 37.77 2.29 -10.38
CA THR A 101 38.43 1.11 -10.97
C THR A 101 39.70 0.69 -10.24
N ARG A 102 40.08 1.42 -9.19
CA ARG A 102 41.22 1.06 -8.35
C ARG A 102 41.07 -0.38 -7.80
N PRO A 103 42.09 -1.26 -7.86
CA PRO A 103 41.98 -2.65 -7.43
C PRO A 103 41.47 -2.85 -6.00
N GLU A 104 41.91 -2.00 -5.07
CA GLU A 104 41.52 -2.04 -3.66
C GLU A 104 40.20 -1.31 -3.37
N GLY A 105 39.53 -0.78 -4.40
CA GLY A 105 38.20 -0.18 -4.34
C GLY A 105 38.11 1.13 -3.56
N ILE A 106 36.89 1.43 -3.13
CA ILE A 106 36.53 2.59 -2.29
C ILE A 106 36.61 2.17 -0.82
N GLN A 107 37.57 2.73 -0.07
CA GLN A 107 37.82 2.33 1.33
C GLN A 107 37.43 3.42 2.34
N ALA A 108 37.15 4.64 1.87
CA ALA A 108 36.66 5.74 2.69
C ALA A 108 35.68 6.62 1.89
N SER A 109 35.00 7.53 2.57
CA SER A 109 34.31 8.62 1.90
C SER A 109 34.45 9.92 2.70
N ARG A 110 34.04 11.04 2.10
CA ARG A 110 34.04 12.37 2.72
C ARG A 110 32.63 12.94 2.63
N ALA A 111 32.14 13.53 3.72
CA ALA A 111 30.88 14.28 3.70
C ALA A 111 30.96 15.42 2.68
N LEU A 112 30.10 15.37 1.67
CA LEU A 112 29.98 16.38 0.62
C LEU A 112 28.57 16.31 0.04
N GLU A 113 27.79 17.36 0.29
CA GLU A 113 26.39 17.46 -0.14
C GLU A 113 26.26 17.46 -1.67
N GLY A 114 25.22 16.80 -2.19
CA GLY A 114 25.00 16.64 -3.63
C GLY A 114 25.78 15.49 -4.29
N TYR A 115 26.52 14.70 -3.51
CA TYR A 115 27.24 13.51 -3.96
C TYR A 115 26.68 12.24 -3.30
N SER A 116 26.77 11.11 -4.00
CA SER A 116 26.45 9.81 -3.47
C SER A 116 27.56 8.79 -3.75
N CYS A 117 27.96 8.03 -2.73
CA CYS A 117 29.05 7.07 -2.84
C CYS A 117 28.59 5.63 -2.60
N TYR A 118 28.90 4.73 -3.54
CA TYR A 118 28.56 3.31 -3.46
C TYR A 118 29.74 2.43 -3.88
N ARG A 119 29.94 1.31 -3.20
CA ARG A 119 30.89 0.26 -3.62
C ARG A 119 30.15 -0.87 -4.31
N LEU A 120 30.75 -1.46 -5.33
CA LEU A 120 30.19 -2.64 -5.97
C LEU A 120 30.65 -3.89 -5.24
N VAL A 121 29.70 -4.77 -4.90
CA VAL A 121 29.94 -6.11 -4.40
C VAL A 121 29.60 -7.13 -5.49
N ASP A 122 30.53 -8.04 -5.77
CA ASP A 122 30.35 -9.07 -6.81
C ASP A 122 29.55 -10.27 -6.24
N GLU A 123 28.47 -10.68 -6.92
CA GLU A 123 27.62 -11.86 -6.58
C GLU A 123 28.38 -13.20 -6.55
N SER A 124 29.57 -13.26 -7.14
CA SER A 124 30.45 -14.45 -7.08
C SER A 124 31.35 -14.51 -5.84
N SER A 125 31.23 -13.51 -4.96
CA SER A 125 31.88 -13.43 -3.66
C SER A 125 30.83 -13.48 -2.55
N SER A 126 29.94 -14.47 -2.61
CA SER A 126 29.25 -15.02 -1.43
C SER A 126 30.30 -15.57 -0.45
N THR A 127 31.01 -14.66 0.22
CA THR A 127 31.32 -14.84 1.62
C THR A 127 30.02 -14.55 2.34
N THR A 128 29.43 -15.60 2.89
CA THR A 128 28.51 -15.52 4.01
C THR A 128 29.04 -14.46 4.97
N THR A 129 28.44 -13.27 5.00
CA THR A 129 28.58 -12.41 6.17
C THR A 129 27.73 -13.09 7.23
N THR A 130 28.31 -14.12 7.85
CA THR A 130 27.85 -14.65 9.12
C THR A 130 27.74 -13.44 10.03
N THR A 131 26.54 -12.94 10.28
CA THR A 131 26.34 -12.03 11.41
C THR A 131 26.95 -12.77 12.61
N PRO A 132 27.92 -12.17 13.34
CA PRO A 132 28.67 -12.87 14.39
C PRO A 132 27.83 -13.23 15.62
N PHE A 133 26.51 -13.10 15.49
CA PHE A 133 25.48 -13.40 16.45
C PHE A 133 24.23 -13.90 15.70
N PRO A 134 23.44 -14.80 16.31
CA PRO A 134 22.21 -15.32 15.71
C PRO A 134 21.14 -14.23 15.56
N ALA A 135 20.24 -14.43 14.61
CA ALA A 135 19.05 -13.58 14.46
C ALA A 135 18.25 -13.59 15.77
N GLY A 136 17.69 -12.43 16.16
CA GLY A 136 17.00 -12.27 17.43
C GLY A 136 17.91 -12.18 18.67
N ALA A 137 19.24 -12.05 18.51
CA ALA A 137 20.16 -11.76 19.62
C ALA A 137 20.00 -10.33 20.19
N PHE A 138 19.36 -9.43 19.44
CA PHE A 138 19.09 -8.06 19.82
C PHE A 138 17.64 -7.66 19.49
N GLU A 139 17.03 -6.90 20.39
CA GLU A 139 15.67 -6.37 20.29
C GLU A 139 15.72 -4.83 20.30
N ALA A 140 14.92 -4.20 19.44
CA ALA A 140 14.82 -2.74 19.35
C ALA A 140 14.10 -2.16 20.58
N VAL A 141 14.72 -1.20 21.27
CA VAL A 141 14.04 -0.49 22.38
C VAL A 141 13.22 0.65 21.80
N ASN A 142 11.89 0.60 21.92
CA ASN A 142 10.95 1.60 21.39
C ASN A 142 11.17 1.90 19.89
N GLY A 143 11.24 0.86 19.07
CA GLY A 143 11.48 0.96 17.63
C GLY A 143 12.95 1.10 17.23
N GLY A 144 13.86 1.30 18.18
CA GLY A 144 15.31 1.19 18.01
C GLY A 144 15.99 2.27 17.17
N ILE A 145 15.25 3.00 16.33
CA ILE A 145 15.71 4.11 15.50
C ILE A 145 15.34 5.44 16.14
N ASP A 146 16.26 6.39 16.10
CA ASP A 146 16.18 7.68 16.79
C ASP A 146 15.92 7.51 18.29
N GLN A 147 16.56 6.50 18.88
CA GLN A 147 16.47 6.16 20.29
C GLN A 147 17.86 6.12 20.91
N ALA A 148 18.05 6.89 21.97
CA ALA A 148 19.22 6.81 22.84
C ALA A 148 18.86 5.96 24.07
N CYS A 149 19.70 5.00 24.43
CA CYS A 149 19.47 4.04 25.50
C CYS A 149 19.51 4.71 26.88
N ARG A 150 18.65 4.27 27.80
CA ARG A 150 18.58 4.78 29.17
C ARG A 150 18.44 3.63 30.17
N GLY A 151 18.90 3.87 31.40
CA GLY A 151 18.74 2.96 32.54
C GLY A 151 17.30 2.92 33.04
N GLY A 152 17.08 3.09 34.35
CA GLY A 152 15.76 2.87 34.96
C GLY A 152 14.65 3.87 34.58
N ASN A 153 14.97 4.95 33.87
CA ASN A 153 14.01 5.93 33.35
C ASN A 153 14.62 6.79 32.24
N ARG A 154 13.80 7.59 31.54
CA ARG A 154 14.21 8.45 30.41
C ARG A 154 15.39 9.40 30.69
N GLY A 155 15.62 9.78 31.95
CA GLY A 155 16.73 10.66 32.34
C GLY A 155 17.99 9.92 32.81
N ASP A 156 17.96 8.60 32.96
CA ASP A 156 19.06 7.81 33.52
C ASP A 156 20.12 7.49 32.46
N ASN A 157 21.01 8.46 32.20
CA ASN A 157 22.12 8.35 31.24
C ASN A 157 23.49 8.42 31.94
N LYS A 158 23.67 7.69 33.04
CA LYS A 158 24.94 7.71 33.78
C LYS A 158 26.04 7.02 32.99
N ALA A 159 27.20 7.67 32.86
CA ALA A 159 28.37 7.11 32.19
C ALA A 159 28.88 5.79 32.80
N SER A 160 28.46 5.43 34.02
CA SER A 160 28.75 4.13 34.64
C SER A 160 27.96 2.97 34.03
N HIS A 161 26.92 3.23 33.24
CA HIS A 161 26.03 2.20 32.71
C HIS A 161 26.56 1.53 31.44
N TYR A 162 27.54 2.14 30.78
CA TYR A 162 28.07 1.69 29.51
C TYR A 162 29.55 2.00 29.35
N THR A 163 30.18 1.30 28.41
CA THR A 163 31.53 1.62 27.93
C THR A 163 31.46 2.10 26.49
N VAL A 164 32.20 3.15 26.16
CA VAL A 164 32.18 3.74 24.82
C VAL A 164 33.34 3.19 24.00
N LEU A 165 33.02 2.65 22.83
CA LEU A 165 33.94 2.17 21.83
C LEU A 165 33.72 2.94 20.52
N SER A 166 34.74 2.94 19.66
CA SER A 166 34.63 3.46 18.30
C SER A 166 34.48 2.27 17.36
N MET A 167 33.30 2.11 16.77
CA MET A 167 33.00 1.02 15.85
C MET A 167 32.54 1.57 14.49
N PRO A 168 32.87 0.91 13.38
CA PRO A 168 32.57 1.46 12.05
C PRO A 168 31.06 1.41 11.73
N ASN A 169 30.30 0.52 12.36
CA ASN A 169 28.86 0.37 12.14
C ASN A 169 28.17 -0.30 13.35
N LEU A 170 26.83 -0.32 13.32
CA LEU A 170 26.00 -0.95 14.35
C LEU A 170 26.25 -2.47 14.47
N VAL A 171 26.49 -3.17 13.36
CA VAL A 171 26.69 -4.63 13.37
C VAL A 171 27.95 -5.02 14.15
N GLU A 172 29.05 -4.29 13.96
CA GLU A 172 30.29 -4.48 14.75
C GLU A 172 30.10 -4.10 16.23
N CYS A 173 29.30 -3.07 16.50
CA CYS A 173 28.92 -2.71 17.87
C CYS A 173 28.12 -3.84 18.56
N GLN A 174 27.15 -4.42 17.84
CA GLN A 174 26.38 -5.57 18.30
C GLN A 174 27.24 -6.83 18.43
N ALA A 175 28.20 -7.05 17.53
CA ALA A 175 29.15 -8.17 17.59
C ALA A 175 29.99 -8.14 18.87
N GLU A 176 30.55 -6.97 19.17
CA GLU A 176 31.33 -6.74 20.39
C GLU A 176 30.46 -6.95 21.63
N CYS A 177 29.25 -6.40 21.67
CA CYS A 177 28.31 -6.66 22.76
C CYS A 177 27.94 -8.14 22.87
N TYR A 178 27.78 -8.84 21.75
CA TYR A 178 27.42 -10.25 21.76
C TYR A 178 28.54 -11.11 22.35
N SER A 179 29.80 -10.81 22.01
CA SER A 179 30.98 -11.49 22.54
C SER A 179 31.19 -11.28 24.05
N ARG A 180 30.62 -10.21 24.61
CA ARG A 180 30.76 -9.80 26.00
C ARG A 180 29.67 -10.38 26.89
N ALA A 181 30.07 -11.08 27.95
CA ALA A 181 29.15 -11.66 28.92
C ALA A 181 28.44 -10.60 29.79
N ASP A 182 29.08 -9.46 30.00
CA ASP A 182 28.57 -8.33 30.78
C ASP A 182 27.63 -7.42 29.98
N CYS A 183 27.60 -7.54 28.64
CA CYS A 183 26.76 -6.69 27.81
C CYS A 183 25.27 -7.03 27.92
N LYS A 184 24.45 -5.99 28.05
CA LYS A 184 22.98 -6.03 28.08
C LYS A 184 22.34 -5.36 26.86
N GLY A 185 23.11 -4.70 26.00
CA GLY A 185 22.63 -4.04 24.80
C GLY A 185 23.61 -2.98 24.26
N VAL A 186 23.22 -2.31 23.19
CA VAL A 186 24.05 -1.28 22.53
C VAL A 186 23.28 0.00 22.24
N GLU A 187 23.96 1.13 22.39
CA GLU A 187 23.59 2.40 21.75
C GLU A 187 24.59 2.69 20.62
N TYR A 188 24.15 3.10 19.44
CA TYR A 188 25.04 3.46 18.33
C TYR A 188 24.66 4.79 17.69
N SER A 189 25.64 5.68 17.51
CA SER A 189 25.49 6.94 16.78
C SER A 189 26.83 7.37 16.18
N ASN A 190 26.90 7.59 14.86
CA ASN A 190 28.07 8.19 14.19
C ASN A 190 29.43 7.59 14.62
N SER A 191 29.56 6.26 14.54
CA SER A 191 30.72 5.46 14.96
C SER A 191 30.99 5.38 16.46
N ARG A 192 30.22 6.10 17.29
CA ARG A 192 30.22 5.94 18.74
C ARG A 192 29.30 4.78 19.11
N CYS A 193 29.89 3.73 19.68
CA CYS A 193 29.21 2.53 20.17
C CYS A 193 29.25 2.52 21.69
N GLU A 194 28.10 2.54 22.36
CA GLU A 194 28.01 2.32 23.79
C GLU A 194 27.62 0.86 24.06
N ILE A 195 28.50 0.11 24.71
CA ILE A 195 28.22 -1.23 25.22
C ILE A 195 27.60 -1.09 26.61
N TRP A 196 26.30 -1.34 26.73
CA TRP A 196 25.56 -1.22 27.98
C TRP A 196 25.83 -2.43 28.88
N THR A 197 26.28 -2.19 30.11
CA THR A 197 26.72 -3.24 31.05
C THR A 197 26.03 -3.19 32.42
N ARG A 198 25.15 -2.21 32.61
CA ARG A 198 24.31 -2.10 33.82
C ARG A 198 23.58 -3.43 34.09
N ALA A 199 23.60 -3.89 35.35
CA ALA A 199 23.09 -5.22 35.72
C ALA A 199 21.63 -5.46 35.32
N GLU A 200 20.78 -4.44 35.49
CA GLU A 200 19.36 -4.47 35.14
C GLU A 200 19.11 -4.13 33.66
N GLY A 201 20.16 -3.84 32.89
CA GLY A 201 20.10 -3.56 31.45
C GLY A 201 19.57 -2.17 31.09
N ILE A 202 19.08 -2.08 29.86
CA ILE A 202 18.42 -0.89 29.29
C ILE A 202 16.94 -1.02 29.58
N GLU A 203 16.37 -0.14 30.41
CA GLU A 203 14.95 -0.20 30.82
C GLU A 203 14.12 0.94 30.21
N ALA A 204 14.76 1.96 29.63
CA ALA A 204 14.10 3.07 28.96
C ALA A 204 14.90 3.57 27.75
N SER A 205 14.33 4.48 26.98
CA SER A 205 15.02 5.22 25.94
C SER A 205 14.59 6.70 25.92
N LEU A 206 15.36 7.51 25.21
CA LEU A 206 15.04 8.90 24.87
C LEU A 206 15.01 9.04 23.36
N THR A 207 13.90 9.51 22.79
CA THR A 207 13.83 9.89 21.37
C THR A 207 14.86 10.97 21.07
N LEU A 208 15.85 10.63 20.24
CA LEU A 208 16.96 11.51 19.86
C LEU A 208 17.45 11.12 18.47
N SER A 209 17.35 12.04 17.52
CA SER A 209 17.66 11.76 16.11
C SER A 209 19.13 11.36 15.90
N GLY A 210 19.34 10.32 15.10
CA GLY A 210 20.67 9.79 14.76
C GLY A 210 21.27 8.84 15.80
N TYR A 211 20.47 8.38 16.77
CA TYR A 211 20.84 7.36 17.76
C TYR A 211 20.05 6.08 17.54
N GLN A 212 20.67 4.94 17.83
CA GLN A 212 20.01 3.64 17.74
C GLN A 212 20.19 2.86 19.04
N CYS A 213 19.12 2.26 19.58
CA CYS A 213 19.14 1.57 20.87
C CYS A 213 18.59 0.14 20.78
N TRP A 214 19.40 -0.83 21.21
CA TRP A 214 19.13 -2.26 21.09
C TRP A 214 19.45 -3.01 22.37
N ARG A 215 18.56 -3.86 22.87
CA ARG A 215 18.76 -4.72 24.05
C ARG A 215 19.20 -6.13 23.62
N LYS A 216 20.16 -6.74 24.32
CA LYS A 216 20.62 -8.12 24.05
C LYS A 216 19.65 -9.13 24.68
N THR A 217 19.14 -10.08 23.91
CA THR A 217 18.02 -10.99 24.28
C THR A 217 18.40 -12.45 24.45
N GLY A 218 19.69 -12.80 24.41
CA GLY A 218 20.17 -14.11 24.89
C GLY A 218 19.99 -15.32 23.96
N GLY A 219 19.41 -15.17 22.76
CA GLY A 219 19.51 -16.10 21.61
C GLY A 219 18.98 -17.53 21.80
N CYS A 220 18.00 -17.95 21.00
CA CYS A 220 17.55 -19.34 20.92
C CYS A 220 18.55 -20.25 20.18
N SER A 221 18.71 -21.50 20.63
CA SER A 221 19.63 -22.47 20.03
C SER A 221 19.13 -23.90 20.13
N ALA A 222 19.57 -24.80 19.26
CA ALA A 222 19.30 -26.24 19.38
C ALA A 222 20.08 -26.85 20.55
N VAL A 223 19.43 -27.73 21.33
CA VAL A 223 20.07 -28.48 22.42
C VAL A 223 20.44 -29.91 22.04
N THR A 224 19.94 -30.38 20.90
CA THR A 224 20.27 -31.66 20.30
C THR A 224 20.12 -31.58 18.78
N SER A 225 20.87 -32.40 18.05
CA SER A 225 20.71 -32.59 16.61
C SER A 225 19.67 -33.67 16.27
N GLU A 226 19.08 -34.31 17.27
CA GLU A 226 17.98 -35.27 17.08
C GLU A 226 16.75 -34.58 16.46
N LEU A 227 15.96 -35.33 15.70
CA LEU A 227 14.78 -34.84 14.97
C LEU A 227 15.07 -33.72 13.94
N GLY A 228 16.33 -33.50 13.58
CA GLY A 228 16.73 -32.51 12.57
C GLY A 228 16.78 -31.07 13.08
N ALA A 229 16.80 -30.86 14.40
CA ALA A 229 16.89 -29.53 14.98
C ALA A 229 18.24 -28.85 14.68
N THR A 230 18.17 -27.59 14.29
CA THR A 230 19.31 -26.70 14.04
C THR A 230 19.05 -25.36 14.72
N ASP A 231 20.09 -24.56 14.97
CA ASP A 231 19.92 -23.23 15.57
C ASP A 231 18.98 -22.35 14.76
N ALA A 232 19.01 -22.46 13.42
CA ALA A 232 18.09 -21.74 12.53
C ALA A 232 16.63 -22.17 12.75
N LEU A 233 16.37 -23.48 12.81
CA LEU A 233 15.02 -24.01 13.04
C LEU A 233 14.51 -23.71 14.46
N CYS A 234 15.39 -23.73 15.46
CA CYS A 234 15.03 -23.37 16.82
C CYS A 234 14.80 -21.87 16.97
N SER A 235 15.54 -21.03 16.24
CA SER A 235 15.30 -19.59 16.19
C SER A 235 13.95 -19.26 15.55
N GLU A 236 13.56 -19.98 14.49
CA GLU A 236 12.24 -19.85 13.86
C GLU A 236 11.13 -20.36 14.78
N ALA A 237 11.29 -21.52 15.42
CA ALA A 237 10.30 -22.05 16.36
C ALA A 237 10.10 -21.12 17.58
N CYS A 238 11.17 -20.52 18.10
CA CYS A 238 11.14 -19.56 19.19
C CYS A 238 10.36 -18.28 18.90
N SER A 239 10.37 -17.80 17.64
CA SER A 239 9.66 -16.57 17.30
C SER A 239 8.14 -16.71 17.36
N TYR A 240 7.63 -17.94 17.45
CA TYR A 240 6.19 -18.23 17.41
C TYR A 240 5.66 -18.93 18.67
N LEU A 241 6.51 -19.40 19.59
CA LEU A 241 6.11 -20.23 20.73
C LEU A 241 6.58 -19.66 22.07
N ALA A 242 5.71 -19.74 23.10
CA ALA A 242 6.05 -19.35 24.47
C ALA A 242 6.97 -20.39 25.16
N PRO A 243 7.81 -19.99 26.15
CA PRO A 243 8.65 -20.92 26.89
C PRO A 243 7.83 -22.07 27.49
N GLY A 244 8.23 -23.32 27.24
CA GLY A 244 7.56 -24.51 27.75
C GLY A 244 6.70 -25.28 26.73
N GLN A 245 6.46 -24.75 25.53
CA GLN A 245 5.77 -25.49 24.45
C GLN A 245 6.76 -26.20 23.54
N TRP A 246 6.55 -27.48 23.22
CA TRP A 246 7.39 -28.23 22.27
C TRP A 246 7.51 -27.49 20.91
N PRO A 247 8.72 -27.30 20.33
CA PRO A 247 10.02 -27.89 20.67
C PRO A 247 10.83 -27.15 21.76
N CYS A 248 10.28 -26.09 22.36
CA CYS A 248 10.83 -25.30 23.48
C CYS A 248 10.42 -25.80 24.88
N GLY A 249 9.69 -26.93 24.96
CA GLY A 249 9.16 -27.54 26.17
C GLY A 249 10.02 -28.68 26.72
N GLU A 250 9.59 -29.31 27.81
CA GLU A 250 10.30 -30.43 28.42
C GLU A 250 10.50 -31.58 27.41
N GLY A 251 11.76 -31.95 27.18
CA GLY A 251 12.17 -32.96 26.19
C GLY A 251 12.33 -32.46 24.75
N GLY A 252 12.02 -31.19 24.48
CA GLY A 252 12.10 -30.59 23.14
C GLY A 252 13.53 -30.25 22.70
N PRO A 253 13.82 -30.23 21.39
CA PRO A 253 15.18 -30.05 20.89
C PRO A 253 15.67 -28.59 20.85
N CYS A 254 14.89 -27.61 21.30
CA CYS A 254 15.24 -26.19 21.26
C CYS A 254 15.35 -25.56 22.66
N PHE A 255 16.43 -24.84 22.90
CA PHE A 255 16.58 -23.94 24.05
C PHE A 255 16.03 -22.57 23.70
N CYS A 256 14.94 -22.22 24.36
CA CYS A 256 14.20 -20.99 24.14
C CYS A 256 14.19 -20.23 25.46
N GLY A 257 15.29 -19.50 25.73
CA GLY A 257 15.58 -18.67 26.90
C GLY A 257 14.67 -18.85 28.12
N ALA A 258 15.16 -19.55 29.16
CA ALA A 258 14.46 -19.63 30.44
C ALA A 258 14.57 -18.31 31.21
N THR A 259 13.45 -17.63 31.46
CA THR A 259 13.37 -16.72 32.62
C THR A 259 13.56 -17.55 33.87
N THR A 260 14.69 -17.34 34.55
CA THR A 260 14.92 -17.83 35.90
C THR A 260 13.86 -17.27 36.83
N THR A 261 12.79 -18.02 37.07
CA THR A 261 12.11 -17.99 38.37
C THR A 261 12.40 -19.31 39.04
N ALA A 262 13.27 -19.23 40.05
CA ALA A 262 13.63 -20.35 40.90
C ALA A 262 12.37 -21.06 41.41
N THR A 263 12.34 -22.37 41.17
CA THR A 263 11.46 -23.30 41.85
C THR A 263 11.58 -23.12 43.37
N THR A 264 10.53 -22.62 44.02
CA THR A 264 10.23 -23.02 45.40
C THR A 264 8.89 -23.71 45.40
N ARG A 265 8.97 -25.03 45.53
CA ARG A 265 7.89 -25.98 45.77
C ARG A 265 7.20 -25.65 47.09
N VAL A 266 5.92 -25.27 47.05
CA VAL A 266 4.99 -25.50 48.18
C VAL A 266 3.69 -26.07 47.63
N THR A 267 3.30 -27.18 48.25
CA THR A 267 2.20 -28.08 47.94
C THR A 267 0.91 -27.60 48.63
N THR A 268 -0.24 -28.05 48.10
CA THR A 268 -1.59 -28.12 48.75
C THR A 268 -2.31 -26.78 48.99
N THR A 269 -3.63 -26.60 48.81
CA THR A 269 -4.77 -27.51 48.64
C THR A 269 -5.98 -26.73 48.10
N THR A 270 -6.85 -27.45 47.42
CA THR A 270 -8.25 -27.16 47.07
C THR A 270 -9.06 -26.55 48.21
N THR A 271 -9.86 -25.51 47.95
CA THR A 271 -11.21 -25.38 48.57
C THR A 271 -12.17 -24.57 47.73
N THR A 272 -13.38 -25.13 47.62
CA THR A 272 -14.60 -24.65 46.98
C THR A 272 -15.39 -23.70 47.91
N ALA A 273 -16.41 -23.04 47.34
CA ALA A 273 -17.49 -22.25 47.95
C ALA A 273 -17.17 -20.75 48.13
N GLY A 274 -18.08 -19.82 47.88
CA GLY A 274 -19.49 -19.92 47.55
C GLY A 274 -20.10 -18.52 47.46
N THR A 275 -21.20 -18.48 46.73
CA THR A 275 -22.27 -17.48 46.61
C THR A 275 -22.40 -16.46 47.75
N THR A 276 -22.61 -15.19 47.41
CA THR A 276 -23.69 -14.37 48.00
C THR A 276 -24.12 -13.22 47.09
N THR A 277 -25.39 -13.27 46.76
CA THR A 277 -26.29 -12.23 46.24
C THR A 277 -26.43 -11.06 47.23
N ALA A 278 -26.56 -9.83 46.74
CA ALA A 278 -27.42 -8.82 47.36
C ALA A 278 -27.69 -7.66 46.38
N ALA A 279 -28.97 -7.50 46.06
CA ALA A 279 -29.55 -6.35 45.38
C ALA A 279 -29.98 -5.27 46.39
N SER A 280 -30.05 -4.01 45.95
CA SER A 280 -30.92 -2.92 46.47
C SER A 280 -30.76 -1.73 45.50
N THR A 281 -31.64 -1.44 44.53
CA THR A 281 -32.98 -0.80 44.56
C THR A 281 -33.06 0.62 45.13
N THR A 282 -33.76 1.48 44.37
CA THR A 282 -34.45 2.75 44.69
C THR A 282 -33.58 4.03 44.67
N THR A 283 -33.98 5.21 44.18
CA THR A 283 -35.28 5.78 43.76
C THR A 283 -35.06 6.95 42.81
N ALA A 284 -36.05 7.22 41.97
CA ALA A 284 -36.22 8.42 41.15
C ALA A 284 -36.29 9.74 41.97
N GLY A 285 -35.83 10.83 41.36
CA GLY A 285 -36.05 12.20 41.80
C GLY A 285 -36.36 13.08 40.60
N THR A 286 -37.64 13.40 40.42
CA THR A 286 -38.17 14.37 39.47
C THR A 286 -37.94 15.80 39.97
N THR A 287 -37.47 16.72 39.15
CA THR A 287 -37.78 18.15 39.32
C THR A 287 -37.83 18.86 37.97
N SER A 288 -38.90 19.62 37.82
CA SER A 288 -39.33 20.39 36.64
C SER A 288 -38.76 21.81 36.65
N THR A 289 -38.79 22.43 35.47
CA THR A 289 -38.98 23.86 35.16
C THR A 289 -37.72 24.66 34.84
N ALA A 290 -37.57 25.06 33.57
CA ALA A 290 -37.73 26.47 33.16
C ALA A 290 -37.38 26.65 31.67
N THR A 291 -38.40 27.03 30.91
CA THR A 291 -38.33 27.56 29.55
C THR A 291 -37.62 28.91 29.56
N THR A 292 -36.71 29.16 28.60
CA THR A 292 -36.38 30.52 28.17
C THR A 292 -36.10 30.51 26.67
N THR A 293 -37.04 31.10 25.94
CA THR A 293 -36.96 31.43 24.53
C THR A 293 -36.15 32.71 24.37
N THR A 294 -35.18 32.75 23.46
CA THR A 294 -34.63 34.03 22.98
C THR A 294 -34.31 33.94 21.49
N THR A 295 -35.13 34.65 20.73
CA THR A 295 -34.98 34.96 19.31
C THR A 295 -33.94 36.07 19.14
N THR A 296 -32.95 35.92 18.24
CA THR A 296 -32.23 37.08 17.68
C THR A 296 -31.82 36.85 16.22
N THR A 297 -32.58 37.51 15.33
CA THR A 297 -32.22 38.30 14.15
C THR A 297 -30.92 38.01 13.38
N SER A 298 -31.06 37.54 12.13
CA SER A 298 -30.06 37.59 11.06
C SER A 298 -29.78 39.02 10.61
N THR A 299 -28.49 39.35 10.43
CA THR A 299 -28.05 40.56 9.71
C THR A 299 -27.23 40.13 8.49
N THR A 300 -27.81 40.38 7.31
CA THR A 300 -27.16 40.26 6.00
C THR A 300 -26.16 41.39 5.81
N THR A 301 -24.92 41.09 5.42
CA THR A 301 -23.97 42.10 4.92
C THR A 301 -23.50 41.72 3.52
N THR A 302 -24.01 42.46 2.55
CA THR A 302 -23.57 42.53 1.16
C THR A 302 -22.24 43.27 1.11
N THR A 303 -21.23 42.74 0.41
CA THR A 303 -20.06 43.52 -0.02
C THR A 303 -19.86 43.37 -1.52
N THR A 304 -19.73 44.51 -2.19
CA THR A 304 -19.72 44.72 -3.64
C THR A 304 -18.29 45.10 -4.09
N THR A 305 -17.82 44.40 -5.13
CA THR A 305 -16.90 44.84 -6.22
C THR A 305 -15.48 45.30 -5.89
N THR A 306 -14.49 44.74 -6.60
CA THR A 306 -13.57 45.52 -7.46
C THR A 306 -12.98 44.62 -8.57
N THR A 307 -13.30 44.97 -9.81
CA THR A 307 -12.74 44.42 -11.05
C THR A 307 -11.39 45.08 -11.33
N THR A 308 -10.36 44.32 -11.70
CA THR A 308 -9.14 44.86 -12.31
C THR A 308 -8.88 44.15 -13.63
N THR A 309 -9.12 44.89 -14.71
CA THR A 309 -8.81 44.53 -16.10
C THR A 309 -7.31 44.71 -16.33
N THR A 310 -6.62 43.69 -16.81
CA THR A 310 -5.28 43.83 -17.42
C THR A 310 -5.32 43.22 -18.81
N THR A 311 -5.18 44.09 -19.81
CA THR A 311 -5.03 43.75 -21.21
C THR A 311 -3.56 43.42 -21.48
N THR A 312 -3.27 42.28 -22.10
CA THR A 312 -1.96 42.06 -22.74
C THR A 312 -2.15 41.29 -24.03
N THR A 313 -1.61 41.90 -25.08
CA THR A 313 -1.60 41.54 -26.50
C THR A 313 -0.85 40.24 -26.75
N THR A 314 -1.42 39.31 -27.52
CA THR A 314 -0.69 38.15 -28.08
C THR A 314 -0.63 38.23 -29.59
N THR A 315 0.60 38.23 -30.08
CA THR A 315 1.00 38.21 -31.49
C THR A 315 0.86 36.81 -32.06
N THR A 316 0.24 36.72 -33.23
CA THR A 316 0.09 35.51 -34.06
C THR A 316 1.45 35.07 -34.63
N THR A 317 1.79 33.79 -34.55
CA THR A 317 2.72 33.16 -35.53
C THR A 317 2.31 31.71 -35.74
N ALA A 318 2.19 31.33 -37.01
CA ALA A 318 1.73 30.04 -37.48
C ALA A 318 2.91 29.08 -37.81
N ALA A 319 2.65 27.81 -37.54
CA ALA A 319 3.09 26.58 -38.22
C ALA A 319 4.59 26.28 -38.41
N THR A 320 5.01 25.11 -37.93
CA THR A 320 5.79 24.17 -38.77
C THR A 320 5.55 22.71 -38.35
N THR A 321 5.24 21.90 -39.36
CA THR A 321 5.18 20.44 -39.40
C THR A 321 6.55 19.82 -39.12
N SER A 322 6.64 18.78 -38.27
CA SER A 322 7.84 17.94 -38.19
C SER A 322 7.51 16.45 -38.25
N VAL A 323 8.14 15.80 -39.22
CA VAL A 323 8.16 14.38 -39.53
C VAL A 323 8.70 13.56 -38.36
N GLY A 324 8.09 12.39 -38.14
CA GLY A 324 8.34 11.49 -37.02
C GLY A 324 9.78 10.97 -36.95
N SER A 325 10.36 11.13 -35.77
CA SER A 325 11.53 10.41 -35.30
C SER A 325 11.09 9.59 -34.09
N THR A 326 11.24 8.27 -34.16
CA THR A 326 10.89 7.36 -33.06
C THR A 326 11.90 7.52 -31.93
N LEU A 327 11.49 8.22 -30.88
CA LEU A 327 12.23 8.39 -29.63
C LEU A 327 12.39 7.04 -28.90
N PRO A 328 13.53 6.79 -28.21
CA PRO A 328 13.67 5.59 -27.38
C PRO A 328 12.66 5.62 -26.22
N PRO A 329 12.11 4.46 -25.79
CA PRO A 329 11.10 4.40 -24.73
C PRO A 329 11.51 5.11 -23.43
N SER A 330 12.80 5.08 -23.06
CA SER A 330 13.31 5.77 -21.86
C SER A 330 13.18 7.29 -21.94
N SER A 331 13.27 7.91 -23.13
CA SER A 331 13.11 9.36 -23.25
C SER A 331 11.66 9.82 -23.19
N LEU A 332 10.69 8.97 -23.53
CA LEU A 332 9.26 9.27 -23.36
C LEU A 332 8.80 9.15 -21.90
N VAL A 333 9.32 8.17 -21.17
CA VAL A 333 9.07 8.07 -19.72
C VAL A 333 9.57 9.33 -19.03
N GLU A 334 10.84 9.71 -19.24
CA GLU A 334 11.39 10.89 -18.54
C GLU A 334 10.70 12.20 -18.96
N GLN A 335 10.33 12.37 -20.23
CA GLN A 335 9.54 13.54 -20.64
C GLN A 335 8.18 13.60 -19.95
N THR A 336 7.45 12.47 -19.89
CA THR A 336 6.16 12.40 -19.21
C THR A 336 6.33 12.68 -17.72
N VAL A 337 7.28 12.02 -17.05
CA VAL A 337 7.52 12.22 -15.61
C VAL A 337 7.93 13.65 -15.31
N GLN A 338 8.83 14.24 -16.10
CA GLN A 338 9.24 15.63 -15.93
C GLN A 338 8.06 16.59 -16.10
N ALA A 339 7.18 16.35 -17.07
CA ALA A 339 5.98 17.16 -17.25
C ALA A 339 4.99 17.01 -16.08
N LEU A 340 4.83 15.80 -15.53
CA LEU A 340 4.04 15.59 -14.32
C LEU A 340 4.64 16.29 -13.10
N GLN A 341 5.97 16.25 -12.94
CA GLN A 341 6.66 16.96 -11.85
C GLN A 341 6.52 18.49 -11.96
N ASN A 342 6.44 19.02 -13.19
CA ASN A 342 6.27 20.45 -13.45
C ASN A 342 4.79 20.89 -13.44
N SER A 343 3.86 19.96 -13.24
CA SER A 343 2.42 20.26 -13.22
C SER A 343 2.03 21.06 -11.96
N ASN A 344 1.04 21.96 -12.09
CA ASN A 344 0.41 22.59 -10.94
C ASN A 344 -0.66 21.65 -10.36
N SER A 345 -0.24 20.67 -9.58
CA SER A 345 -1.10 19.63 -9.03
C SER A 345 -1.95 20.07 -7.84
N ALA A 346 -1.74 21.28 -7.32
CA ALA A 346 -2.50 21.81 -6.21
C ALA A 346 -3.99 21.88 -6.55
N GLY A 347 -4.83 21.37 -5.67
CA GLY A 347 -6.26 21.35 -5.91
C GLY A 347 -6.74 20.21 -6.78
N VAL A 348 -5.89 19.35 -7.35
CA VAL A 348 -6.35 18.27 -8.24
C VAL A 348 -6.97 17.13 -7.43
N PHE A 349 -6.23 16.58 -6.47
CA PHE A 349 -6.66 15.45 -5.65
C PHE A 349 -7.34 15.93 -4.37
N GLN A 350 -8.60 16.33 -4.51
CA GLN A 350 -9.39 16.83 -3.39
C GLN A 350 -10.60 15.97 -3.09
N TYR A 351 -11.03 16.02 -1.84
CA TYR A 351 -12.24 15.36 -1.35
C TYR A 351 -13.17 16.34 -0.65
N ASP A 352 -14.45 16.01 -0.65
CA ASP A 352 -15.49 16.83 -0.01
C ASP A 352 -15.60 16.47 1.48
N THR A 353 -15.47 17.47 2.34
CA THR A 353 -15.65 17.34 3.80
C THR A 353 -17.08 17.67 4.26
N GLY A 354 -17.96 18.02 3.33
CA GLY A 354 -19.30 18.56 3.58
C GLY A 354 -19.32 20.07 3.87
N ASN A 355 -18.18 20.65 4.28
CA ASN A 355 -18.04 22.09 4.54
C ASN A 355 -17.00 22.77 3.63
N GLY A 356 -16.45 22.03 2.66
CA GLY A 356 -15.38 22.49 1.78
C GLY A 356 -14.55 21.33 1.25
N TRP A 357 -13.54 21.68 0.47
CA TRP A 357 -12.63 20.72 -0.17
C TRP A 357 -11.26 20.75 0.50
N LEU A 358 -10.71 19.57 0.79
CA LEU A 358 -9.35 19.40 1.29
C LEU A 358 -8.53 18.55 0.32
N GLU A 359 -7.21 18.74 0.32
CA GLU A 359 -6.29 17.84 -0.39
C GLU A 359 -6.30 16.45 0.24
N SER A 360 -6.28 15.41 -0.58
CA SER A 360 -6.17 14.04 -0.14
C SER A 360 -4.80 13.79 0.50
N ASP A 361 -4.81 13.17 1.67
CA ASP A 361 -3.62 12.66 2.36
C ASP A 361 -3.32 11.19 2.01
N ILE A 362 -4.28 10.47 1.41
CA ILE A 362 -4.14 9.08 0.95
C ILE A 362 -3.60 9.02 -0.48
N TYR A 363 -4.03 9.93 -1.35
CA TYR A 363 -3.72 9.96 -2.77
C TYR A 363 -2.93 11.21 -3.11
N THR A 364 -1.61 11.06 -3.22
CA THR A 364 -0.72 12.19 -3.48
C THR A 364 -0.20 12.20 -4.92
N TRP A 365 0.14 13.39 -5.43
CA TRP A 365 0.73 13.55 -6.76
C TRP A 365 2.11 12.89 -6.88
N PRO A 366 3.02 12.96 -5.88
CA PRO A 366 4.29 12.23 -5.92
C PRO A 366 4.13 10.71 -6.07
N ASP A 367 3.25 10.07 -5.28
CA ASP A 367 3.04 8.61 -5.35
C ASP A 367 2.47 8.19 -6.70
N MET A 368 1.59 9.03 -7.28
CA MET A 368 1.05 8.83 -8.62
C MET A 368 2.14 8.90 -9.70
N ILE A 369 3.08 9.85 -9.60
CA ILE A 369 4.21 9.96 -10.53
C ILE A 369 5.08 8.70 -10.46
N GLU A 370 5.34 8.20 -9.25
CA GLU A 370 6.12 6.97 -9.08
C GLU A 370 5.40 5.77 -9.70
N ALA A 371 4.09 5.65 -9.51
CA ALA A 371 3.30 4.61 -10.17
C ALA A 371 3.36 4.72 -11.71
N VAL A 372 3.27 5.93 -12.28
CA VAL A 372 3.44 6.14 -13.73
C VAL A 372 4.83 5.67 -14.17
N ARG A 373 5.89 6.01 -13.43
CA ARG A 373 7.27 5.59 -13.71
C ARG A 373 7.39 4.07 -13.68
N VAL A 374 6.94 3.42 -12.60
CA VAL A 374 6.96 1.95 -12.43
C VAL A 374 6.19 1.26 -13.55
N MET A 375 4.97 1.72 -13.85
CA MET A 375 4.10 1.07 -14.83
C MET A 375 4.52 1.30 -16.28
N ALA A 376 5.25 2.39 -16.57
CA ALA A 376 5.79 2.64 -17.89
C ALA A 376 7.17 2.00 -18.12
N THR A 377 7.95 1.77 -17.07
CA THR A 377 9.31 1.20 -17.16
C THR A 377 9.30 -0.31 -16.95
N SER A 378 8.96 -0.76 -15.75
CA SER A 378 8.84 -2.17 -15.39
C SER A 378 7.58 -2.77 -16.00
N GLY A 379 6.43 -2.13 -15.77
CA GLY A 379 5.13 -2.66 -16.15
C GLY A 379 4.80 -3.98 -15.46
N VAL A 380 3.75 -4.64 -15.91
CA VAL A 380 3.24 -5.87 -15.31
C VAL A 380 3.29 -7.00 -16.33
N GLY A 381 4.19 -7.96 -16.12
CA GLY A 381 4.56 -8.92 -17.15
C GLY A 381 5.10 -8.21 -18.40
N GLN A 382 4.42 -8.35 -19.53
CA GLN A 382 4.76 -7.65 -20.79
C GLN A 382 3.97 -6.35 -20.99
N LEU A 383 2.98 -6.07 -20.15
CA LEU A 383 2.12 -4.92 -20.30
C LEU A 383 2.76 -3.69 -19.65
N LYS A 384 2.81 -2.58 -20.39
CA LYS A 384 3.30 -1.30 -19.89
C LYS A 384 2.25 -0.22 -20.08
N LEU A 385 2.26 0.76 -19.19
CA LEU A 385 1.50 1.99 -19.38
C LEU A 385 2.00 2.68 -20.65
N TRP A 386 1.10 2.91 -21.60
CA TRP A 386 1.44 3.51 -22.88
C TRP A 386 1.55 5.02 -22.72
N LEU A 387 2.75 5.55 -22.92
CA LEU A 387 3.04 6.99 -22.80
C LEU A 387 3.11 7.71 -24.16
N GLY A 388 2.51 7.13 -25.19
CA GLY A 388 2.63 7.59 -26.57
C GLY A 388 3.65 6.78 -27.37
N ASP A 389 3.64 6.96 -28.69
CA ASP A 389 4.62 6.33 -29.59
C ASP A 389 5.88 7.19 -29.73
N SER A 390 5.72 8.52 -29.86
CA SER A 390 6.80 9.51 -29.96
C SER A 390 6.43 10.89 -29.41
N ASN A 391 5.25 11.03 -28.79
CA ASN A 391 4.73 12.28 -28.29
C ASN A 391 4.25 12.08 -26.85
N HIS A 392 4.99 12.63 -25.87
CA HIS A 392 4.68 12.49 -24.45
C HIS A 392 3.33 13.13 -24.08
N ILE A 393 2.78 14.03 -24.91
CA ILE A 393 1.44 14.59 -24.72
C ILE A 393 0.37 13.49 -24.80
N TYR A 394 0.54 12.47 -25.66
CA TYR A 394 -0.38 11.32 -25.67
C TYR A 394 -0.32 10.56 -24.34
N GLY A 395 0.88 10.43 -23.76
CA GLY A 395 1.07 9.83 -22.43
C GLY A 395 0.40 10.63 -21.32
N LEU A 396 0.60 11.95 -21.30
CA LEU A 396 -0.05 12.83 -20.32
C LEU A 396 -1.57 12.78 -20.43
N VAL A 397 -2.13 12.73 -21.64
CA VAL A 397 -3.58 12.62 -21.85
C VAL A 397 -4.10 11.24 -21.42
N ASN A 398 -3.34 10.16 -21.64
CA ASN A 398 -3.68 8.83 -21.13
C ASN A 398 -3.72 8.82 -19.59
N VAL A 399 -2.69 9.39 -18.94
CA VAL A 399 -2.65 9.56 -17.48
C VAL A 399 -3.81 10.44 -17.01
N ALA A 400 -4.10 11.56 -17.67
CA ALA A 400 -5.22 12.43 -17.31
C ALA A 400 -6.57 11.72 -17.42
N ALA A 401 -6.78 10.90 -18.44
CA ALA A 401 -8.00 10.11 -18.60
C ALA A 401 -8.17 9.09 -17.47
N PHE A 402 -7.09 8.45 -17.03
CA PHE A 402 -7.06 7.55 -15.88
C PHE A 402 -7.35 8.30 -14.56
N LEU A 403 -6.67 9.42 -14.31
CA LEU A 403 -6.86 10.23 -13.11
C LEU A 403 -8.27 10.80 -12.99
N ALA A 404 -8.90 11.15 -14.11
CA ALA A 404 -10.29 11.60 -14.12
C ALA A 404 -11.27 10.55 -13.56
N GLN A 405 -10.98 9.26 -13.78
CA GLN A 405 -11.76 8.15 -13.22
C GLN A 405 -11.47 7.99 -11.74
N CYS A 406 -10.19 7.96 -11.37
CA CYS A 406 -9.72 7.88 -9.99
C CYS A 406 -10.36 8.94 -9.09
N MET A 407 -10.44 10.18 -9.59
CA MET A 407 -11.08 11.30 -8.92
C MET A 407 -12.57 11.07 -8.65
N GLN A 408 -13.26 10.38 -9.55
CA GLN A 408 -14.66 10.03 -9.41
C GLN A 408 -14.89 8.75 -8.59
N GLU A 409 -13.95 7.80 -8.56
CA GLU A 409 -14.15 6.56 -7.80
C GLU A 409 -13.83 6.72 -6.31
N THR A 410 -12.63 7.24 -5.99
CA THR A 410 -12.07 7.09 -4.64
C THR A 410 -11.52 8.37 -4.05
N ILE A 411 -10.83 9.21 -4.85
CA ILE A 411 -10.14 10.39 -4.33
C ILE A 411 -11.13 11.38 -3.74
N GLN A 412 -12.31 11.57 -4.36
CA GLN A 412 -13.34 12.48 -3.83
C GLN A 412 -13.90 12.10 -2.46
N TYR A 413 -13.65 10.87 -2.00
CA TYR A 413 -14.07 10.37 -0.69
C TYR A 413 -12.92 10.23 0.30
N ASN A 414 -11.68 10.48 -0.14
CA ASN A 414 -10.47 10.22 0.62
C ASN A 414 -10.47 8.84 1.29
N ALA A 415 -10.79 7.81 0.49
CA ALA A 415 -10.85 6.43 0.95
C ALA A 415 -10.12 5.52 -0.03
N CYS A 416 -9.25 4.66 0.49
CA CYS A 416 -8.58 3.62 -0.27
C CYS A 416 -9.43 2.34 -0.36
N ASP A 417 -10.07 1.99 0.75
CA ASP A 417 -11.01 0.89 0.85
C ASP A 417 -12.40 1.34 0.43
N GLU A 418 -13.16 0.38 -0.09
CA GLU A 418 -14.54 0.57 -0.47
C GLU A 418 -15.41 1.06 0.69
N ASN A 419 -16.22 2.07 0.40
CA ASN A 419 -17.23 2.55 1.34
C ASN A 419 -18.45 1.63 1.34
N ASN A 420 -19.10 1.51 2.49
CA ASN A 420 -20.41 0.88 2.56
C ASN A 420 -21.47 1.83 1.97
N TRP A 421 -21.97 1.48 0.80
CA TRP A 421 -22.95 2.24 0.02
C TRP A 421 -24.39 1.76 0.21
N SER A 422 -24.64 0.77 1.09
CA SER A 422 -25.99 0.19 1.28
C SER A 422 -26.94 1.09 2.07
N ASP A 423 -27.06 2.36 1.68
CA ASP A 423 -28.01 3.31 2.24
C ASP A 423 -29.46 2.92 1.93
N ASN A 424 -30.43 3.70 2.44
CA ASN A 424 -31.84 3.41 2.22
C ASN A 424 -32.26 3.42 0.73
N ASN A 425 -31.61 4.23 -0.11
CA ASN A 425 -31.93 4.28 -1.54
C ASN A 425 -31.41 3.03 -2.24
N VAL A 426 -30.19 2.61 -1.92
CA VAL A 426 -29.59 1.38 -2.42
C VAL A 426 -30.38 0.15 -1.97
N VAL A 427 -30.82 0.09 -0.71
CA VAL A 427 -31.67 -1.01 -0.23
C VAL A 427 -33.04 -1.01 -0.90
N ALA A 428 -33.60 0.16 -1.21
CA ALA A 428 -34.86 0.22 -1.96
C ALA A 428 -34.72 -0.30 -3.40
N GLU A 429 -33.53 -0.18 -4.00
CA GLU A 429 -33.22 -0.69 -5.34
C GLU A 429 -32.83 -2.18 -5.33
N ALA A 430 -31.93 -2.57 -4.42
CA ALA A 430 -31.22 -3.85 -4.44
C ALA A 430 -31.58 -4.81 -3.29
N GLY A 431 -32.42 -4.38 -2.35
CA GLY A 431 -32.77 -5.17 -1.18
C GLY A 431 -31.68 -5.24 -0.10
N GLY A 432 -31.88 -6.11 0.88
CA GLY A 432 -31.01 -6.25 2.06
C GLY A 432 -31.36 -5.30 3.21
N SER A 433 -30.38 -5.05 4.07
CA SER A 433 -30.49 -4.20 5.26
C SER A 433 -29.60 -2.96 5.12
N THR A 434 -30.10 -1.81 5.57
CA THR A 434 -29.37 -0.54 5.47
C THR A 434 -28.06 -0.59 6.23
N TYR A 435 -26.96 -0.32 5.54
CA TYR A 435 -25.57 -0.36 6.01
C TYR A 435 -25.19 -1.69 6.66
N SER A 436 -25.61 -2.80 6.07
CA SER A 436 -25.17 -4.12 6.52
C SER A 436 -23.65 -4.26 6.42
N SER A 437 -23.03 -4.91 7.42
CA SER A 437 -21.63 -5.30 7.35
C SER A 437 -21.34 -6.31 6.23
N THR A 438 -22.34 -7.02 5.72
CA THR A 438 -22.18 -7.92 4.57
C THR A 438 -21.91 -7.20 3.26
N SER A 439 -21.96 -5.86 3.23
CA SER A 439 -21.39 -5.06 2.15
C SER A 439 -19.92 -5.39 1.87
N SER A 440 -19.18 -5.96 2.84
CA SER A 440 -17.84 -6.52 2.60
C SER A 440 -17.84 -7.72 1.65
N CYS A 441 -18.92 -8.50 1.61
CA CYS A 441 -19.11 -9.65 0.72
C CYS A 441 -19.57 -9.23 -0.68
N GLY A 442 -20.14 -8.04 -0.82
CA GLY A 442 -20.74 -7.58 -2.06
C GLY A 442 -21.81 -6.53 -1.84
N GLN A 443 -21.89 -5.55 -2.74
CA GLN A 443 -22.91 -4.51 -2.75
C GLN A 443 -23.65 -4.51 -4.09
N LEU A 444 -24.93 -4.13 -4.13
CA LEU A 444 -25.73 -4.02 -5.37
C LEU A 444 -25.73 -5.29 -6.23
N HIS A 445 -26.14 -6.40 -5.63
CA HIS A 445 -26.23 -7.72 -6.26
C HIS A 445 -24.91 -8.36 -6.68
N GLN A 446 -23.81 -7.95 -6.06
CA GLN A 446 -22.50 -8.52 -6.30
C GLN A 446 -22.15 -9.55 -5.23
N SER A 447 -21.28 -10.49 -5.57
CA SER A 447 -20.67 -11.45 -4.64
C SER A 447 -19.16 -11.52 -4.89
N TYR A 448 -18.37 -10.80 -4.10
CA TYR A 448 -16.95 -10.55 -4.37
C TYR A 448 -16.09 -11.83 -4.30
N GLN A 449 -16.44 -12.75 -3.40
CA GLN A 449 -15.80 -14.05 -3.31
C GLN A 449 -16.06 -14.94 -4.55
N ASP A 450 -17.17 -14.69 -5.27
CA ASP A 450 -17.58 -15.44 -6.45
C ASP A 450 -17.16 -14.76 -7.78
N TYR A 451 -16.28 -13.75 -7.73
CA TYR A 451 -15.70 -13.15 -8.93
C TYR A 451 -14.70 -14.13 -9.55
N GLY A 452 -15.20 -15.08 -10.33
CA GLY A 452 -14.37 -16.00 -11.12
C GLY A 452 -13.63 -15.29 -12.25
N CYS A 453 -12.48 -15.86 -12.64
CA CYS A 453 -11.78 -15.45 -13.86
C CYS A 453 -12.33 -16.18 -15.09
N SER A 454 -11.99 -15.69 -16.30
CA SER A 454 -12.37 -16.41 -17.52
C SER A 454 -11.60 -17.72 -17.66
N ALA A 455 -12.11 -18.64 -18.49
CA ALA A 455 -11.44 -19.92 -18.75
C ALA A 455 -10.03 -19.73 -19.35
N GLU A 456 -9.86 -18.69 -20.17
CA GLU A 456 -8.56 -18.32 -20.75
C GLU A 456 -7.58 -17.81 -19.69
N GLU A 457 -8.07 -17.02 -18.74
CA GLU A 457 -7.27 -16.51 -17.63
C GLU A 457 -6.87 -17.63 -16.67
N ASP A 458 -7.78 -18.55 -16.36
CA ASP A 458 -7.47 -19.73 -15.57
C ASP A 458 -6.47 -20.64 -16.27
N ALA A 459 -6.64 -20.89 -17.58
CA ALA A 459 -5.69 -21.68 -18.37
C ALA A 459 -4.29 -21.03 -18.39
N LEU A 460 -4.21 -19.70 -18.53
CA LEU A 460 -2.96 -18.95 -18.44
C LEU A 460 -2.26 -19.13 -17.09
N ALA A 461 -3.06 -19.24 -16.01
CA ALA A 461 -2.58 -19.42 -14.65
C ALA A 461 -2.40 -20.89 -14.23
N GLY A 462 -2.35 -21.83 -15.17
CA GLY A 462 -2.16 -23.25 -14.86
C GLY A 462 -3.38 -23.93 -14.21
N GLY A 463 -4.58 -23.39 -14.41
CA GLY A 463 -5.86 -23.97 -14.01
C GLY A 463 -6.68 -23.11 -13.05
N ARG A 464 -6.09 -22.09 -12.41
CA ARG A 464 -6.80 -21.15 -11.53
C ARG A 464 -6.04 -19.82 -11.40
N MET A 465 -6.67 -18.73 -11.83
CA MET A 465 -6.16 -17.37 -11.68
C MET A 465 -6.67 -16.72 -10.39
N ALA A 466 -7.94 -16.91 -10.06
CA ALA A 466 -8.57 -16.32 -8.89
C ALA A 466 -7.95 -16.81 -7.57
N CYS A 467 -7.92 -15.94 -6.56
CA CYS A 467 -7.54 -16.33 -5.21
C CYS A 467 -8.51 -17.37 -4.64
N GLU A 468 -7.98 -18.28 -3.82
CA GLU A 468 -8.83 -19.17 -3.02
C GLU A 468 -9.49 -18.39 -1.89
N VAL A 469 -10.77 -18.66 -1.65
CA VAL A 469 -11.52 -18.06 -0.55
C VAL A 469 -11.11 -18.75 0.75
N ASP A 470 -10.47 -18.00 1.64
CA ASP A 470 -10.10 -18.45 2.96
C ASP A 470 -11.18 -18.04 3.97
N LEU A 471 -11.94 -19.01 4.48
CA LEU A 471 -13.01 -18.78 5.45
C LEU A 471 -12.48 -18.34 6.82
N ASN A 472 -11.18 -18.55 7.08
CA ASN A 472 -10.53 -18.14 8.31
C ASN A 472 -9.88 -16.75 8.21
N MET A 473 -9.97 -16.07 7.05
CA MET A 473 -9.35 -14.78 6.86
C MET A 473 -10.06 -13.70 7.67
N GLU A 474 -9.27 -12.89 8.37
CA GLU A 474 -9.72 -11.81 9.26
C GLU A 474 -9.07 -10.52 8.84
N MET A 475 -9.89 -9.52 8.52
CA MET A 475 -9.39 -8.20 8.13
C MET A 475 -10.37 -7.12 8.54
N ARG A 476 -9.82 -5.95 8.83
CA ARG A 476 -10.53 -4.68 8.87
C ARG A 476 -9.90 -3.75 7.85
N ALA A 477 -10.71 -3.01 7.10
CA ALA A 477 -10.23 -1.99 6.17
C ALA A 477 -9.38 -0.94 6.90
N PHE A 478 -8.55 -0.21 6.17
CA PHE A 478 -7.77 0.91 6.74
C PHE A 478 -8.54 2.21 6.68
N THR A 479 -9.39 2.38 5.69
CA THR A 479 -10.09 3.63 5.40
C THR A 479 -11.59 3.41 5.20
N GLN A 480 -12.33 4.51 5.23
CA GLN A 480 -13.77 4.61 5.06
C GLN A 480 -14.11 6.07 4.73
N ALA A 481 -15.34 6.33 4.31
CA ALA A 481 -15.76 7.67 4.02
C ALA A 481 -15.84 8.57 5.27
N GLY A 482 -15.62 9.87 5.08
CA GLY A 482 -15.63 10.87 6.15
C GLY A 482 -16.92 11.68 6.31
N TRP A 483 -18.02 11.35 5.61
CA TRP A 483 -19.27 12.11 5.74
C TRP A 483 -19.93 11.92 7.11
N TYR A 484 -20.84 12.82 7.48
CA TYR A 484 -21.50 12.76 8.79
C TYR A 484 -22.30 11.45 8.95
N GLY A 485 -21.91 10.63 9.94
CA GLY A 485 -22.53 9.34 10.21
C GLY A 485 -22.14 8.25 9.20
N ALA A 486 -21.02 8.42 8.48
CA ALA A 486 -20.51 7.40 7.58
C ALA A 486 -20.35 6.05 8.30
N PRO A 487 -20.71 4.93 7.62
CA PRO A 487 -20.46 3.60 8.13
C PRO A 487 -19.00 3.39 8.51
N ALA A 488 -18.79 2.58 9.55
CA ALA A 488 -17.46 2.15 9.94
C ALA A 488 -16.76 1.34 8.84
N LYS A 489 -15.45 1.16 9.02
CA LYS A 489 -14.56 0.39 8.13
C LYS A 489 -15.13 -1.00 7.86
N LEU A 490 -15.10 -1.43 6.60
CA LEU A 490 -15.48 -2.80 6.23
C LEU A 490 -14.59 -3.81 6.97
N PHE A 491 -15.14 -4.99 7.24
CA PHE A 491 -14.38 -6.09 7.84
C PHE A 491 -14.91 -7.45 7.37
N CYS A 492 -14.08 -8.46 7.54
CA CYS A 492 -14.41 -9.86 7.32
C CYS A 492 -13.87 -10.69 8.48
N ALA A 493 -14.57 -11.78 8.81
CA ALA A 493 -14.21 -12.66 9.90
C ALA A 493 -14.88 -14.04 9.73
N PRO A 494 -14.32 -15.09 10.33
CA PRO A 494 -14.95 -16.41 10.37
C PRO A 494 -16.26 -16.36 11.17
N LYS A 495 -17.20 -17.27 10.89
CA LYS A 495 -18.45 -17.38 11.66
C LYS A 495 -18.24 -17.67 13.14
N SER A 496 -17.11 -18.27 13.49
CA SER A 496 -16.75 -18.51 14.89
C SER A 496 -16.44 -17.22 15.66
N LYS A 497 -16.06 -16.13 14.97
CA LYS A 497 -15.76 -14.82 15.57
C LYS A 497 -16.86 -13.81 15.36
N VAL A 498 -17.49 -13.77 14.18
CA VAL A 498 -18.67 -12.92 13.91
C VAL A 498 -19.80 -13.81 13.36
N PRO A 499 -20.63 -14.41 14.23
CA PRO A 499 -21.62 -15.41 13.82
C PRO A 499 -22.76 -14.85 12.97
N LYS A 500 -23.07 -13.56 13.14
CA LYS A 500 -24.13 -12.86 12.43
C LYS A 500 -23.62 -11.49 12.02
N ALA A 501 -23.97 -11.06 10.81
CA ALA A 501 -23.61 -9.74 10.32
C ALA A 501 -24.50 -8.67 10.96
N PRO A 502 -23.95 -7.68 11.69
CA PRO A 502 -24.71 -6.50 12.10
C PRO A 502 -24.90 -5.52 10.93
N ARG A 503 -25.72 -4.50 11.17
CA ARG A 503 -25.77 -3.27 10.35
C ARG A 503 -25.30 -2.06 11.14
N TRP A 504 -24.84 -1.04 10.42
CA TRP A 504 -24.51 0.27 10.99
C TRP A 504 -25.76 1.14 11.13
N ASP A 505 -26.00 1.65 12.34
CA ASP A 505 -27.03 2.65 12.61
C ASP A 505 -26.37 4.01 12.79
N TYR A 506 -26.36 4.84 11.76
CA TYR A 506 -25.76 6.18 11.82
C TYR A 506 -26.52 7.14 12.76
N SER A 507 -27.74 6.81 13.17
CA SER A 507 -28.56 7.71 14.00
C SER A 507 -28.22 7.64 15.50
N SER A 508 -27.52 6.58 15.93
CA SER A 508 -27.25 6.34 17.35
C SER A 508 -26.12 5.33 17.55
N PRO A 509 -25.31 5.47 18.61
CA PRO A 509 -25.28 6.58 19.56
C PRO A 509 -24.63 7.84 18.98
N TRP A 510 -24.94 9.00 19.56
CA TRP A 510 -24.11 10.20 19.36
C TRP A 510 -22.77 10.02 20.07
N CYS A 511 -21.68 10.41 19.41
CA CYS A 511 -20.32 10.18 19.91
C CYS A 511 -19.68 11.46 20.45
N PRO A 512 -19.43 11.53 21.78
CA PRO A 512 -18.72 12.65 22.36
C PRO A 512 -17.35 12.84 21.69
N GLN A 513 -16.94 14.09 21.55
CA GLN A 513 -15.62 14.43 21.03
C GLN A 513 -14.60 14.46 22.18
N GLU A 514 -13.31 14.39 21.84
CA GLU A 514 -12.23 14.43 22.83
C GLU A 514 -12.40 15.61 23.81
N GLY A 515 -12.29 15.33 25.11
CA GLY A 515 -12.55 16.29 26.19
C GLY A 515 -14.02 16.45 26.58
N GLY A 516 -14.95 15.82 25.87
CA GLY A 516 -16.37 15.75 26.23
C GLY A 516 -16.68 14.72 27.32
N TRP A 517 -17.76 14.92 28.08
CA TRP A 517 -18.22 13.95 29.07
C TRP A 517 -18.72 12.67 28.38
N GLY A 518 -18.22 11.51 28.80
CA GLY A 518 -18.51 10.22 28.17
C GLY A 518 -17.68 9.92 26.91
N TYR A 519 -16.65 10.71 26.61
CA TYR A 519 -15.70 10.40 25.54
C TYR A 519 -14.96 9.09 25.81
N GLU A 520 -14.96 8.21 24.83
CA GLU A 520 -14.13 7.02 24.78
C GLU A 520 -13.17 7.13 23.60
N ALA A 521 -11.89 6.83 23.83
CA ALA A 521 -10.91 6.85 22.76
C ALA A 521 -11.28 5.79 21.70
N PRO A 522 -11.35 6.16 20.42
CA PRO A 522 -11.50 5.19 19.34
C PRO A 522 -10.34 4.20 19.29
N PHE A 523 -10.60 3.04 18.70
CA PHE A 523 -9.58 2.05 18.43
C PHE A 523 -8.52 2.63 17.48
N ALA A 524 -7.26 2.31 17.77
CA ALA A 524 -6.19 2.52 16.81
C ALA A 524 -6.42 1.66 15.56
N ASP A 525 -5.76 2.02 14.46
CA ASP A 525 -5.90 1.32 13.18
C ASP A 525 -5.43 -0.14 13.27
N ASP A 526 -4.46 -0.42 14.15
CA ASP A 526 -3.83 -1.72 14.42
C ASP A 526 -4.45 -2.47 15.63
N VAL A 527 -5.68 -2.14 16.04
CA VAL A 527 -6.37 -2.89 17.11
C VAL A 527 -6.37 -4.39 16.81
N ASP A 528 -6.14 -5.18 17.86
CA ASP A 528 -6.33 -6.62 17.84
C ASP A 528 -7.76 -6.98 17.34
N LEU A 529 -7.84 -7.87 16.35
CA LEU A 529 -9.09 -8.16 15.67
C LEU A 529 -10.08 -8.93 16.55
N ASP A 530 -9.61 -9.77 17.48
CA ASP A 530 -10.48 -10.43 18.45
C ASP A 530 -11.20 -9.39 19.33
N THR A 531 -10.43 -8.43 19.85
CA THR A 531 -10.96 -7.29 20.61
C THR A 531 -11.98 -6.49 19.79
N TYR A 532 -11.70 -6.26 18.51
CA TYR A 532 -12.62 -5.52 17.62
C TYR A 532 -13.90 -6.31 17.33
N PHE A 533 -13.80 -7.62 17.05
CA PHE A 533 -14.98 -8.45 16.77
C PHE A 533 -15.86 -8.65 18.00
N ASP A 534 -15.29 -8.80 19.19
CA ASP A 534 -16.04 -8.80 20.45
C ASP A 534 -16.83 -7.50 20.64
N TYR A 535 -16.19 -6.36 20.33
CA TYR A 535 -16.84 -5.07 20.36
C TYR A 535 -18.00 -4.98 19.35
N VAL A 536 -17.80 -5.42 18.11
CA VAL A 536 -18.85 -5.45 17.07
C VAL A 536 -20.02 -6.34 17.51
N ASN A 537 -19.74 -7.54 18.02
CA ASN A 537 -20.75 -8.50 18.51
C ASN A 537 -21.56 -7.97 19.69
N SER A 538 -20.98 -7.07 20.50
CA SER A 538 -21.67 -6.41 21.61
C SER A 538 -22.56 -5.23 21.19
N GLY A 539 -22.62 -4.90 19.90
CA GLY A 539 -23.34 -3.73 19.39
C GLY A 539 -22.58 -2.42 19.61
N GLY A 540 -21.24 -2.47 19.49
CA GLY A 540 -20.33 -1.35 19.70
C GLY A 540 -20.69 -0.07 18.92
N GLY A 541 -20.26 1.10 19.39
CA GLY A 541 -20.55 2.40 18.76
C GLY A 541 -19.37 3.36 18.60
N CYS A 542 -19.10 4.21 19.59
CA CYS A 542 -18.25 5.40 19.39
C CYS A 542 -16.74 5.15 19.30
N LYS A 543 -16.30 3.90 19.05
CA LYS A 543 -14.89 3.53 19.03
C LYS A 543 -14.36 3.05 17.68
N ASP A 544 -15.18 2.99 16.63
CA ASP A 544 -14.77 2.37 15.36
C ASP A 544 -13.63 3.10 14.64
N TYR A 545 -13.59 4.44 14.69
CA TYR A 545 -12.56 5.23 14.03
C TYR A 545 -12.37 6.63 14.64
N GLN A 546 -11.18 7.20 14.43
CA GLN A 546 -10.87 8.55 14.88
C GLN A 546 -11.77 9.59 14.19
N GLY A 547 -12.34 10.52 14.97
CA GLY A 547 -13.20 11.59 14.47
C GLY A 547 -14.66 11.20 14.27
N ILE A 548 -15.06 9.97 14.64
CA ILE A 548 -16.45 9.52 14.63
C ILE A 548 -17.37 10.49 15.38
N LYS A 549 -18.53 10.78 14.78
CA LYS A 549 -19.54 11.72 15.32
C LYS A 549 -20.79 11.02 15.83
N THR A 550 -21.15 9.92 15.19
CA THR A 550 -22.35 9.15 15.51
C THR A 550 -22.24 7.77 14.89
N GLY A 551 -22.90 6.80 15.52
CA GLY A 551 -23.23 5.52 14.94
C GLY A 551 -22.73 4.33 15.74
N GLY A 552 -23.34 3.18 15.46
CA GLY A 552 -22.95 1.90 16.06
C GLY A 552 -23.61 0.70 15.43
N TRP A 553 -23.13 -0.47 15.81
CA TRP A 553 -23.56 -1.77 15.30
C TRP A 553 -24.89 -2.21 15.93
N LYS A 554 -25.79 -2.69 15.07
CA LYS A 554 -27.10 -3.22 15.44
C LYS A 554 -27.34 -4.57 14.79
N PHE A 555 -28.02 -5.45 15.51
CA PHE A 555 -28.48 -6.75 15.01
C PHE A 555 -30.00 -6.75 14.76
N ASP A 556 -30.61 -5.58 14.82
CA ASP A 556 -32.04 -5.34 14.67
C ASP A 556 -32.32 -4.13 13.75
N GLY A 557 -33.61 -3.89 13.53
CA GLY A 557 -34.09 -2.84 12.64
C GLY A 557 -34.52 -3.36 11.27
N SER A 558 -34.79 -2.43 10.35
CA SER A 558 -35.33 -2.74 9.03
C SER A 558 -34.37 -3.63 8.22
N GLY A 559 -34.90 -4.72 7.67
CA GLY A 559 -34.15 -5.68 6.86
C GLY A 559 -33.50 -6.81 7.68
N CYS A 560 -33.28 -6.62 8.99
CA CYS A 560 -32.67 -7.65 9.82
C CYS A 560 -33.67 -8.75 10.17
N VAL A 561 -33.22 -10.01 10.11
CA VAL A 561 -34.00 -11.21 10.38
C VAL A 561 -33.18 -12.12 11.28
N ASP A 562 -33.80 -12.65 12.34
CA ASP A 562 -33.18 -13.56 13.30
C ASP A 562 -31.83 -13.07 13.86
N GLY A 563 -31.70 -11.76 14.09
CA GLY A 563 -30.49 -11.17 14.65
C GLY A 563 -29.32 -11.08 13.66
N ALA A 564 -29.55 -11.25 12.36
CA ALA A 564 -28.60 -10.95 11.30
C ALA A 564 -29.21 -9.92 10.35
N CYS A 565 -28.38 -9.05 9.78
CA CYS A 565 -28.82 -8.01 8.87
C CYS A 565 -28.31 -8.35 7.47
N PRO A 566 -29.09 -9.06 6.64
CA PRO A 566 -28.62 -9.52 5.34
C PRO A 566 -28.27 -8.38 4.38
N GLY A 567 -27.35 -8.66 3.46
CA GLY A 567 -27.05 -7.80 2.32
C GLY A 567 -28.04 -7.98 1.17
N ALA A 568 -27.76 -7.35 0.03
CA ALA A 568 -28.48 -7.62 -1.22
C ALA A 568 -28.23 -9.08 -1.66
N ASP A 569 -29.21 -9.68 -2.35
CA ASP A 569 -29.03 -10.96 -3.04
C ASP A 569 -28.14 -10.77 -4.27
N ALA A 570 -27.39 -11.78 -4.69
CA ALA A 570 -26.51 -11.73 -5.86
C ALA A 570 -26.84 -12.86 -6.85
N PRO A 571 -28.03 -12.83 -7.48
CA PRO A 571 -28.54 -13.94 -8.29
C PRO A 571 -27.67 -14.25 -9.52
N LEU A 572 -26.98 -13.24 -10.08
CA LEU A 572 -26.04 -13.45 -11.20
C LEU A 572 -24.80 -14.28 -10.81
N PHE A 573 -24.53 -14.41 -9.51
CA PHE A 573 -23.45 -15.21 -8.95
C PHE A 573 -23.96 -16.53 -8.35
N GLY A 574 -25.22 -16.89 -8.61
CA GLY A 574 -25.83 -18.08 -8.01
C GLY A 574 -26.13 -17.94 -6.51
N GLN A 575 -26.18 -16.71 -6.00
CA GLN A 575 -26.50 -16.41 -4.59
C GLN A 575 -27.86 -15.70 -4.51
N PRO A 576 -28.99 -16.43 -4.59
CA PRO A 576 -30.34 -15.84 -4.63
C PRO A 576 -30.81 -15.30 -3.27
N GLU A 577 -30.03 -15.49 -2.21
CA GLU A 577 -30.32 -15.01 -0.86
C GLU A 577 -29.20 -14.07 -0.40
N GLY A 578 -29.58 -13.00 0.30
CA GLY A 578 -28.62 -12.07 0.88
C GLY A 578 -27.78 -12.74 1.98
N ARG A 579 -26.46 -12.53 1.92
CA ARG A 579 -25.52 -13.02 2.95
C ARG A 579 -25.90 -12.47 4.33
N THR A 580 -25.81 -13.31 5.36
CA THR A 580 -26.10 -12.97 6.77
C THR A 580 -24.87 -13.01 7.68
N ASP A 581 -23.68 -13.18 7.09
CA ASP A 581 -22.39 -13.30 7.74
C ASP A 581 -21.29 -12.67 6.87
N VAL A 582 -20.09 -12.49 7.43
CA VAL A 582 -18.93 -11.86 6.76
C VAL A 582 -17.76 -12.83 6.50
N GLU A 583 -18.04 -14.14 6.48
CA GLU A 583 -17.03 -15.19 6.30
C GLU A 583 -16.54 -15.28 4.84
N GLY A 584 -15.23 -15.23 4.63
CA GLY A 584 -14.65 -15.21 3.28
C GLY A 584 -14.92 -13.92 2.49
N CYS A 585 -15.35 -12.84 3.16
CA CYS A 585 -15.77 -11.58 2.54
C CYS A 585 -14.67 -10.51 2.47
N CYS A 586 -13.40 -10.90 2.40
CA CYS A 586 -12.27 -9.95 2.48
C CYS A 586 -11.93 -9.25 1.15
N TRP A 587 -12.81 -9.34 0.16
CA TRP A 587 -12.53 -9.04 -1.26
C TRP A 587 -13.16 -7.74 -1.76
N TRP A 588 -13.48 -6.80 -0.86
CA TRP A 588 -13.97 -5.47 -1.22
C TRP A 588 -12.95 -4.64 -2.01
N GLY A 589 -13.43 -3.56 -2.63
CA GLY A 589 -12.64 -2.67 -3.47
C GLY A 589 -11.49 -1.99 -2.72
N ARG A 590 -10.29 -2.03 -3.30
CA ARG A 590 -9.11 -1.35 -2.75
C ARG A 590 -8.34 -0.56 -3.80
N GLY A 591 -7.70 0.52 -3.35
CA GLY A 591 -6.88 1.38 -4.18
C GLY A 591 -7.70 2.28 -5.11
N VAL A 592 -7.00 2.98 -6.01
CA VAL A 592 -7.53 4.19 -6.66
C VAL A 592 -8.71 3.94 -7.61
N ILE A 593 -8.87 2.71 -8.12
CA ILE A 593 -9.99 2.31 -8.97
C ILE A 593 -10.80 1.14 -8.40
N GLN A 594 -10.68 0.87 -7.09
CA GLN A 594 -11.43 -0.17 -6.38
C GLN A 594 -11.22 -1.56 -7.01
N THR A 595 -10.00 -2.09 -6.90
CA THR A 595 -9.72 -3.49 -7.24
C THR A 595 -10.53 -4.40 -6.31
N THR A 596 -11.50 -5.14 -6.88
CA THR A 596 -12.50 -5.91 -6.12
C THR A 596 -12.55 -7.37 -6.59
N GLY A 597 -12.76 -8.30 -5.66
CA GLY A 597 -13.07 -9.70 -5.93
C GLY A 597 -11.88 -10.63 -6.16
N THR A 598 -12.09 -11.92 -5.89
CA THR A 598 -11.05 -12.97 -5.90
C THR A 598 -10.26 -13.05 -7.20
N CYS A 599 -10.90 -12.90 -8.35
CA CYS A 599 -10.21 -12.89 -9.64
C CYS A 599 -9.21 -11.74 -9.78
N ASN A 600 -9.59 -10.51 -9.38
CA ASN A 600 -8.72 -9.36 -9.59
C ASN A 600 -7.51 -9.36 -8.64
N PHE A 601 -7.70 -9.72 -7.37
CA PHE A 601 -6.57 -9.95 -6.45
C PHE A 601 -5.71 -11.13 -6.90
N GLY A 602 -6.33 -12.17 -7.48
CA GLY A 602 -5.64 -13.31 -8.08
C GLY A 602 -4.73 -12.89 -9.23
N LYS A 603 -5.20 -12.01 -10.12
CA LYS A 603 -4.39 -11.40 -11.18
C LYS A 603 -3.25 -10.56 -10.63
N LEU A 604 -3.47 -9.75 -9.59
CA LEU A 604 -2.37 -9.00 -8.96
C LEU A 604 -1.29 -9.95 -8.42
N ASN A 605 -1.70 -10.98 -7.67
CA ASN A 605 -0.74 -11.95 -7.12
C ASN A 605 -0.03 -12.71 -8.23
N PHE A 606 -0.78 -13.16 -9.24
CA PHE A 606 -0.24 -13.85 -10.39
C PHE A 606 0.75 -12.95 -11.12
N PHE A 607 0.42 -11.72 -11.53
CA PHE A 607 1.29 -10.96 -12.43
C PHE A 607 2.38 -10.12 -11.76
N MET A 608 2.21 -9.73 -10.49
CA MET A 608 3.15 -8.80 -9.84
C MET A 608 3.44 -9.07 -8.36
N GLY A 609 2.72 -10.02 -7.74
CA GLY A 609 2.85 -10.33 -6.31
C GLY A 609 3.74 -11.54 -6.02
N LYS A 610 3.55 -12.10 -4.83
CA LYS A 610 4.26 -13.28 -4.33
C LYS A 610 4.13 -14.48 -5.26
N ARG A 611 2.94 -14.73 -5.83
CA ARG A 611 2.75 -15.84 -6.77
C ARG A 611 3.58 -15.68 -8.05
N ALA A 612 3.75 -14.47 -8.59
CA ALA A 612 4.71 -14.24 -9.68
C ALA A 612 6.12 -14.66 -9.27
N ALA A 613 6.58 -14.21 -8.11
CA ALA A 613 7.92 -14.50 -7.63
C ALA A 613 8.15 -16.00 -7.37
N ASP A 614 7.23 -16.67 -6.69
CA ASP A 614 7.30 -18.10 -6.38
C ASP A 614 7.31 -18.96 -7.66
N GLU A 615 6.65 -18.50 -8.73
CA GLU A 615 6.65 -19.14 -10.06
C GLU A 615 7.81 -18.66 -10.97
N ASN A 616 8.80 -17.94 -10.44
CA ASN A 616 9.97 -17.41 -11.16
C ASN A 616 9.62 -16.43 -12.32
N ARG A 617 8.52 -15.69 -12.17
CA ARG A 617 8.14 -14.60 -13.08
C ARG A 617 8.55 -13.27 -12.47
N ALA A 618 8.77 -12.26 -13.31
CA ALA A 618 9.09 -10.92 -12.82
C ALA A 618 7.93 -10.36 -11.99
N ALA A 619 8.23 -9.88 -10.78
CA ALA A 619 7.27 -9.36 -9.83
C ALA A 619 7.76 -7.99 -9.31
N ILE A 620 6.92 -6.96 -9.40
CA ILE A 620 7.23 -5.64 -8.83
C ILE A 620 7.10 -5.68 -7.30
N TYR A 621 6.23 -6.55 -6.77
CA TYR A 621 5.99 -6.71 -5.34
C TYR A 621 6.17 -8.18 -4.92
N PRO A 622 7.40 -8.74 -5.03
CA PRO A 622 7.66 -10.17 -4.86
C PRO A 622 7.34 -10.71 -3.46
N SER A 623 7.26 -9.84 -2.45
CA SER A 623 6.95 -10.20 -1.06
C SER A 623 5.46 -10.10 -0.72
N ILE A 624 4.64 -9.47 -1.56
CA ILE A 624 3.24 -9.21 -1.24
C ILE A 624 2.35 -10.31 -1.81
N ASP A 625 1.74 -11.10 -0.92
CA ASP A 625 0.70 -12.04 -1.31
C ASP A 625 -0.67 -11.36 -1.29
N PHE A 626 -1.13 -10.89 -2.45
CA PHE A 626 -2.44 -10.24 -2.57
C PHE A 626 -3.61 -11.18 -2.30
N CYS A 627 -3.41 -12.51 -2.34
CA CYS A 627 -4.45 -13.49 -2.00
C CYS A 627 -4.52 -13.77 -0.51
N LYS A 628 -3.44 -13.56 0.26
CA LYS A 628 -3.43 -13.70 1.72
C LYS A 628 -3.57 -12.37 2.45
N ASN A 629 -3.16 -11.27 1.84
CA ASN A 629 -3.27 -9.92 2.37
C ASN A 629 -3.70 -8.91 1.29
N PRO A 630 -4.96 -8.95 0.81
CA PRO A 630 -5.50 -7.92 -0.09
C PRO A 630 -5.46 -6.52 0.53
N ASN A 631 -5.47 -6.40 1.86
CA ASN A 631 -5.31 -5.15 2.61
C ASN A 631 -4.00 -4.41 2.30
N SER A 632 -2.96 -5.10 1.82
CA SER A 632 -1.67 -4.51 1.44
C SER A 632 -1.80 -3.31 0.49
N ILE A 633 -2.81 -3.26 -0.38
CA ILE A 633 -3.03 -2.13 -1.31
C ILE A 633 -3.30 -0.81 -0.56
N CYS A 634 -3.97 -0.89 0.59
CA CYS A 634 -4.39 0.28 1.38
C CYS A 634 -3.63 0.43 2.70
N ASP A 635 -2.73 -0.50 3.01
CA ASP A 635 -1.86 -0.46 4.17
C ASP A 635 -0.90 0.74 4.08
N PRO A 636 -0.88 1.65 5.07
CA PRO A 636 0.03 2.79 5.09
C PRO A 636 1.53 2.41 5.13
N SER A 637 1.86 1.18 5.51
CA SER A 637 3.24 0.65 5.53
C SER A 637 3.68 0.02 4.21
N SER A 638 2.74 -0.23 3.28
CA SER A 638 3.06 -0.70 1.93
C SER A 638 3.70 0.39 1.08
N PRO A 639 4.36 0.02 -0.04
CA PRO A 639 4.84 1.01 -1.01
C PRO A 639 3.71 1.96 -1.42
N PRO A 640 3.88 3.29 -1.29
CA PRO A 640 2.79 4.25 -1.42
C PRO A 640 2.20 4.29 -2.84
N GLU A 641 2.99 3.93 -3.86
CA GLU A 641 2.59 3.83 -5.25
C GLU A 641 1.70 2.60 -5.54
N LEU A 642 1.66 1.60 -4.66
CA LEU A 642 0.94 0.34 -4.86
C LEU A 642 -0.55 0.56 -5.16
N LYS A 643 -1.20 1.46 -4.43
CA LYS A 643 -2.63 1.79 -4.62
C LYS A 643 -2.95 2.36 -6.01
N TRP A 644 -1.97 3.01 -6.63
CA TRP A 644 -2.05 3.52 -8.00
C TRP A 644 -1.70 2.44 -9.01
N VAL A 645 -0.67 1.64 -8.74
CA VAL A 645 -0.24 0.51 -9.59
C VAL A 645 -1.37 -0.51 -9.76
N ALA A 646 -2.10 -0.84 -8.69
CA ALA A 646 -3.27 -1.71 -8.77
C ALA A 646 -4.34 -1.16 -9.74
N GLY A 647 -4.60 0.16 -9.70
CA GLY A 647 -5.55 0.79 -10.62
C GLY A 647 -5.03 0.89 -12.05
N MET A 648 -3.76 1.19 -12.24
CA MET A 648 -3.14 1.18 -13.57
C MET A 648 -3.14 -0.23 -14.15
N PHE A 649 -2.96 -1.27 -13.34
CA PHE A 649 -3.06 -2.65 -13.82
C PHE A 649 -4.43 -2.94 -14.45
N TYR A 650 -5.53 -2.51 -13.83
CA TYR A 650 -6.85 -2.57 -14.48
C TYR A 650 -6.85 -1.79 -15.81
N TRP A 651 -6.31 -0.58 -15.83
CA TRP A 651 -6.22 0.25 -17.04
C TRP A 651 -5.48 -0.44 -18.19
N LEU A 652 -4.37 -1.11 -17.88
CA LEU A 652 -3.53 -1.86 -18.83
C LEU A 652 -4.24 -3.09 -19.41
N ASN A 653 -5.17 -3.70 -18.67
CA ASN A 653 -5.88 -4.91 -19.09
C ASN A 653 -7.23 -4.63 -19.75
N ALA A 654 -7.94 -3.58 -19.33
CA ALA A 654 -9.32 -3.34 -19.76
C ALA A 654 -9.48 -2.12 -20.69
N VAL A 655 -8.76 -1.03 -20.42
CA VAL A 655 -9.02 0.26 -21.09
C VAL A 655 -8.04 0.51 -22.23
N GLN A 656 -6.75 0.50 -21.93
CA GLN A 656 -5.70 0.73 -22.92
C GLN A 656 -5.71 -0.25 -24.12
N PRO A 657 -6.01 -1.55 -23.96
CA PRO A 657 -6.08 -2.48 -25.08
C PRO A 657 -7.47 -2.50 -25.76
N TYR A 658 -8.45 -1.72 -25.27
CA TYR A 658 -9.82 -1.78 -25.74
C TYR A 658 -9.92 -1.51 -27.25
N ASN A 659 -10.55 -2.45 -27.97
CA ASN A 659 -10.79 -2.40 -29.39
C ASN A 659 -12.08 -3.13 -29.73
N SER A 660 -13.19 -2.40 -29.86
CA SER A 660 -14.50 -3.00 -30.14
C SER A 660 -15.42 -2.02 -30.87
N GLY A 661 -16.28 -2.54 -31.75
CA GLY A 661 -17.26 -1.72 -32.48
C GLY A 661 -16.63 -0.64 -33.39
N GLY A 662 -15.40 -0.86 -33.86
CA GLY A 662 -14.64 0.13 -34.63
C GLY A 662 -14.01 1.24 -33.80
N TRP A 663 -14.13 1.18 -32.47
CA TRP A 663 -13.54 2.14 -31.54
C TRP A 663 -12.31 1.52 -30.86
N ASN A 664 -11.16 2.16 -31.02
CA ASN A 664 -9.90 1.76 -30.38
C ASN A 664 -9.39 2.89 -29.48
N TYR A 665 -9.07 2.56 -28.22
CA TYR A 665 -8.69 3.54 -27.21
C TYR A 665 -7.53 4.45 -27.65
N LYS A 666 -6.43 3.86 -28.11
CA LYS A 666 -5.22 4.61 -28.50
C LYS A 666 -5.45 5.44 -29.75
N THR A 667 -6.22 4.93 -30.72
CA THR A 667 -6.58 5.67 -31.94
C THR A 667 -7.44 6.89 -31.62
N GLU A 668 -8.45 6.73 -30.79
CA GLU A 668 -9.37 7.83 -30.46
C GLU A 668 -8.72 8.85 -29.53
N LEU A 669 -7.83 8.43 -28.63
CA LEU A 669 -6.97 9.34 -27.86
C LEU A 669 -6.12 10.21 -28.79
N LYS A 670 -5.37 9.61 -29.72
CA LYS A 670 -4.52 10.33 -30.67
C LYS A 670 -5.34 11.31 -31.51
N LYS A 671 -6.45 10.84 -32.08
CA LYS A 671 -7.37 11.66 -32.88
C LYS A 671 -7.88 12.88 -32.10
N TRP A 672 -8.21 12.71 -30.83
CA TRP A 672 -8.68 13.80 -29.98
C TRP A 672 -7.56 14.80 -29.66
N VAL A 673 -6.35 14.32 -29.37
CA VAL A 673 -5.17 15.17 -29.14
C VAL A 673 -4.79 15.94 -30.39
N ASP A 674 -4.66 15.25 -31.53
CA ASP A 674 -4.31 15.83 -32.83
C ASP A 674 -5.41 16.78 -33.35
N GLY A 675 -6.65 16.57 -32.91
CA GLY A 675 -7.79 17.46 -33.13
C GLY A 675 -7.78 18.75 -32.31
N GLY A 676 -6.75 18.96 -31.48
CA GLY A 676 -6.52 20.16 -30.69
C GLY A 676 -7.13 20.14 -29.29
N MET A 677 -7.38 18.95 -28.71
CA MET A 677 -7.81 18.79 -27.31
C MET A 677 -9.05 19.64 -26.95
N LYS A 678 -10.04 19.67 -27.85
CA LYS A 678 -11.21 20.54 -27.71
C LYS A 678 -12.13 20.06 -26.59
N MET A 679 -12.24 20.85 -25.52
CA MET A 679 -13.09 20.50 -24.35
C MET A 679 -14.60 20.38 -24.67
N SER A 680 -15.05 20.95 -25.79
CA SER A 680 -16.42 20.75 -26.27
C SER A 680 -16.65 19.34 -26.83
N ASP A 681 -15.60 18.60 -27.14
CA ASP A 681 -15.65 17.20 -27.59
C ASP A 681 -15.32 16.28 -26.41
N THR A 682 -16.36 15.72 -25.79
CA THR A 682 -16.23 14.76 -24.69
C THR A 682 -16.23 13.29 -25.17
N SER A 683 -16.22 13.03 -26.48
CA SER A 683 -16.38 11.68 -27.02
C SER A 683 -15.30 10.72 -26.54
N PHE A 684 -14.03 11.16 -26.55
CA PHE A 684 -12.91 10.36 -26.06
C PHE A 684 -13.04 10.03 -24.57
N ILE A 685 -13.21 11.05 -23.72
CA ILE A 685 -13.27 10.84 -22.26
C ILE A 685 -14.52 10.08 -21.83
N ASN A 686 -15.67 10.31 -22.48
CA ASN A 686 -16.87 9.51 -22.24
C ASN A 686 -16.67 8.06 -22.69
N GLY A 687 -15.92 7.83 -23.77
CA GLY A 687 -15.52 6.49 -24.19
C GLY A 687 -14.67 5.78 -23.15
N ALA A 688 -13.61 6.43 -22.66
CA ALA A 688 -12.78 5.89 -21.57
C ALA A 688 -13.59 5.63 -20.29
N SER A 689 -14.43 6.59 -19.90
CA SER A 689 -15.31 6.50 -18.73
C SER A 689 -16.34 5.37 -18.88
N GLY A 690 -16.86 5.17 -20.09
CA GLY A 690 -17.73 4.05 -20.43
C GLY A 690 -17.01 2.72 -20.27
N ILE A 691 -15.74 2.59 -20.68
CA ILE A 691 -15.02 1.32 -20.51
C ILE A 691 -14.83 1.02 -19.03
N VAL A 692 -14.47 2.02 -18.22
CA VAL A 692 -14.31 1.84 -16.77
C VAL A 692 -15.63 1.49 -16.08
N ASN A 693 -16.69 2.27 -16.34
CA ASN A 693 -17.95 2.14 -15.61
C ASN A 693 -18.90 1.10 -16.20
N ARG A 694 -18.81 0.84 -17.50
CA ARG A 694 -19.78 0.09 -18.31
C ARG A 694 -19.16 -0.97 -19.22
N GLY A 695 -17.82 -1.09 -19.25
CA GLY A 695 -17.08 -2.13 -20.00
C GLY A 695 -17.15 -1.95 -21.49
N CYS A 696 -17.66 -0.80 -21.92
CA CYS A 696 -17.90 -0.48 -23.31
C CYS A 696 -17.74 1.02 -23.53
N HIS A 697 -17.28 1.43 -24.70
CA HIS A 697 -17.03 2.85 -24.98
C HIS A 697 -18.30 3.68 -25.24
N ASN A 698 -19.47 3.06 -25.46
CA ASN A 698 -20.69 3.74 -25.88
C ASN A 698 -21.96 3.34 -25.09
N PRO A 699 -21.93 3.32 -23.76
CA PRO A 699 -23.14 3.07 -22.97
C PRO A 699 -24.21 4.15 -23.24
N PRO A 700 -25.51 3.81 -23.18
CA PRO A 700 -26.08 2.49 -22.84
C PRO A 700 -26.14 1.51 -24.02
N ASN A 701 -25.62 1.85 -25.20
CA ASN A 701 -25.82 1.07 -26.44
C ASN A 701 -25.22 -0.35 -26.39
N CYS A 702 -24.39 -0.64 -25.41
CA CYS A 702 -23.83 -1.96 -25.14
C CYS A 702 -24.68 -2.80 -24.16
N GLY A 703 -25.85 -2.32 -23.74
CA GLY A 703 -26.78 -3.07 -22.89
C GLY A 703 -26.41 -3.13 -21.41
N THR A 704 -25.34 -2.45 -20.99
CA THR A 704 -24.87 -2.47 -19.61
C THR A 704 -25.34 -1.28 -18.77
N GLY A 705 -26.22 -0.41 -19.32
CA GLY A 705 -26.83 0.76 -18.65
C GLY A 705 -26.09 2.09 -18.88
N GLU A 706 -26.61 3.17 -18.30
CA GLU A 706 -26.19 4.57 -18.56
C GLU A 706 -24.81 4.93 -18.01
N LEU A 707 -24.01 5.76 -18.70
CA LEU A 707 -22.72 6.20 -18.14
C LEU A 707 -22.91 6.95 -16.80
N HIS A 708 -22.40 6.37 -15.71
CA HIS A 708 -22.48 7.01 -14.40
C HIS A 708 -21.49 8.17 -14.28
N ALA A 709 -21.99 9.32 -13.85
CA ALA A 709 -21.21 10.53 -13.56
C ALA A 709 -20.34 11.04 -14.73
N GLY A 710 -20.76 10.80 -15.98
CA GLY A 710 -20.04 11.25 -17.18
C GLY A 710 -19.62 12.73 -17.16
N PRO A 711 -20.53 13.68 -16.85
CA PRO A 711 -20.17 15.10 -16.76
C PRO A 711 -19.10 15.41 -15.68
N ALA A 712 -19.15 14.73 -14.54
CA ALA A 712 -18.17 14.93 -13.47
C ALA A 712 -16.80 14.37 -13.86
N ARG A 713 -16.74 13.19 -14.51
CA ARG A 713 -15.51 12.61 -15.05
C ARG A 713 -14.88 13.51 -16.14
N ALA A 714 -15.69 14.08 -17.02
CA ALA A 714 -15.21 15.04 -18.02
C ALA A 714 -14.67 16.32 -17.37
N THR A 715 -15.30 16.79 -16.29
CA THR A 715 -14.82 17.94 -15.51
C THR A 715 -13.49 17.64 -14.82
N ASN A 716 -13.35 16.45 -14.23
CA ASN A 716 -12.10 15.98 -13.63
C ASN A 716 -10.98 15.88 -14.68
N PHE A 717 -11.29 15.34 -15.86
CA PHE A 717 -10.34 15.29 -16.98
C PHE A 717 -9.84 16.68 -17.36
N GLN A 718 -10.74 17.65 -17.53
CA GLN A 718 -10.36 19.05 -17.79
C GLN A 718 -9.47 19.62 -16.67
N LYS A 719 -9.80 19.35 -15.40
CA LYS A 719 -9.04 19.82 -14.24
C LYS A 719 -7.60 19.29 -14.26
N VAL A 720 -7.43 18.00 -14.56
CA VAL A 720 -6.12 17.37 -14.67
C VAL A 720 -5.32 17.91 -15.86
N LEU A 721 -5.95 18.09 -17.03
CA LEU A 721 -5.28 18.67 -18.21
C LEU A 721 -4.76 20.09 -17.96
N LYS A 722 -5.54 20.92 -17.25
CA LYS A 722 -5.11 22.27 -16.82
C LYS A 722 -3.91 22.21 -15.88
N ALA A 723 -3.94 21.30 -14.90
CA ALA A 723 -2.82 21.10 -13.98
C ALA A 723 -1.54 20.72 -14.72
N MET A 724 -1.66 19.89 -15.77
CA MET A 724 -0.54 19.48 -16.63
C MET A 724 -0.11 20.55 -17.66
N GLY A 725 -0.77 21.72 -17.69
CA GLY A 725 -0.45 22.79 -18.63
C GLY A 725 -0.77 22.46 -20.10
N LEU A 726 -1.70 21.54 -20.35
CA LEU A 726 -2.07 21.11 -21.71
C LEU A 726 -3.15 21.98 -22.35
N ILE A 727 -3.95 22.69 -21.54
CA ILE A 727 -5.09 23.54 -21.98
C ILE A 727 -5.23 24.82 -21.15
#